data_AF-A0A1Q7J7J7-F1
#
_entry.id   AF-A0A1Q7J7J7-F1
#
_cell.length_a   1.000
_cell.length_b   1.000
_cell.length_c   1.000
_cell.angle_alpha   90.00
_cell.angle_beta   90.00
_cell.angle_gamma   90.00
#
_symmetry.space_group_name_H-M   'P 1'
#
loop_
_entity.id
_entity.type
_entity.pdbx_description
1 polymer ?
#
loop_
_entity_poly.entity_id
_entity_poly.type
_entity_poly.pdbx_seq_one_letter_code
_entity_poly.pdbx_strand_id
1 'polypeptide(L)'
;MVPTTGAIRIALSTIGADPDADGYAVTLDGAAPQTVGVNATLVLRDLGTGSHSVALAGLAVNCAASGENPRGVTVRAGDTVQVAFAVVCVAVTGTIEITAATSGADVDPDGYAVQVDAGTAQALAVSGTIRFEGLQAGSHTVTLAGAATNCPVAADNPRTVSVTTGAVKRDTARTTFQVTCVATTAVIEGLAVTSGIDLDPDGYTVQVDGGASRALAVSGTTRFDGLAAGSHTVTLTGAAANCPVAPDNPRAVSVTTGAVTRDTARTMFQVTCGAATGSIQVTTATSGIDLDPNGYAVQIDGASLRQLLAAGTVTIDGLAGGDHSVLLSGAAGNCTVGADNPRTLHVITGGAARDTARTLFQVTCVAVTGSIEVKAATSGVDFTANGYTVLIDVGSLAPLPVNGATTIGGLTAGDHTVRLVGPAGNCTIAGDNPRAVHVTTGGVTRDTARTTFEVTCVAVTGSIQVTAATSGIDLDPDGYTVLLDNGQQRPLGVNGTAVIEGVSGGDHSVILFGAVGNCALAGDNPRTVHVTTGGVTRDTVRTTFQLTCVRVEKIAFQSKTSVDEATIAVAYADGSNTVTLATGTGPSWSPDGAKIAFAAIDYYCDYYYYGCYYYPVGLAVMSGDGSGRVLLTNEGSDAQPTWSPDGTKLAFISSRSGRSGVYVMNAGVPTLLTDTPQAVSKPAWSPDGTRVAFTCVVDSGNSDICVINANGTGFTRLTSDPGQDALPAWKPDGSRIAFATTRYAGAYELATMNPDGGDITRLSPGTAAWDPAWKPDGTKIVVANVVCDPSSG
;
A
#
# COMPACT_ATOMS: atom_id res chain seq x y z
N MET A 1 -16.98 8.70 94.28
CA MET A 1 -16.20 9.64 95.12
C MET A 1 -15.68 10.75 94.22
N VAL A 2 -15.77 12.02 94.63
CA VAL A 2 -15.20 13.18 93.91
C VAL A 2 -13.81 13.49 94.51
N PRO A 3 -12.76 13.74 93.71
CA PRO A 3 -11.40 14.03 94.23
C PRO A 3 -11.30 15.37 94.98
N THR A 4 -10.33 15.50 95.90
CA THR A 4 -10.15 16.68 96.79
C THR A 4 -8.77 17.40 96.69
N THR A 5 -7.81 16.93 95.89
CA THR A 5 -6.46 17.53 95.72
C THR A 5 -6.04 17.66 94.24
N GLY A 6 -5.03 18.50 93.94
CA GLY A 6 -4.43 18.72 92.61
C GLY A 6 -2.88 18.77 92.63
N ALA A 7 -2.23 19.25 91.56
CA ALA A 7 -0.76 19.28 91.44
C ALA A 7 -0.22 20.50 90.65
N ILE A 8 1.08 20.79 90.76
CA ILE A 8 1.80 21.79 89.94
C ILE A 8 3.00 21.14 89.25
N ARG A 9 3.21 21.41 87.95
CA ARG A 9 4.36 21.00 87.14
C ARG A 9 5.19 22.21 86.74
N ILE A 10 6.49 22.22 87.03
CA ILE A 10 7.41 23.34 86.81
C ILE A 10 8.45 22.94 85.77
N ALA A 11 8.53 23.61 84.63
CA ALA A 11 9.47 23.30 83.53
C ALA A 11 10.50 24.41 83.32
N LEU A 12 11.78 24.06 83.15
CA LEU A 12 12.86 25.03 82.92
C LEU A 12 13.38 24.97 81.47
N SER A 13 13.86 26.10 80.95
CA SER A 13 14.49 26.22 79.63
C SER A 13 15.69 27.19 79.62
N THR A 14 16.92 26.69 79.58
CA THR A 14 18.19 27.43 79.45
C THR A 14 18.73 27.41 78.03
N ILE A 15 19.15 28.57 77.53
CA ILE A 15 19.77 28.75 76.21
C ILE A 15 21.07 29.56 76.30
N GLY A 16 21.98 29.39 75.34
CA GLY A 16 23.20 30.19 75.23
C GLY A 16 24.49 29.39 75.07
N ALA A 17 25.61 30.09 74.81
CA ALA A 17 26.89 29.48 74.42
C ALA A 17 27.54 28.67 75.55
N ASP A 18 27.47 29.17 76.79
CA ASP A 18 28.14 28.57 77.95
C ASP A 18 27.13 28.44 79.13
N PRO A 19 26.20 27.47 79.14
CA PRO A 19 25.20 27.30 80.20
C PRO A 19 25.79 26.83 81.53
N ASP A 20 25.15 27.22 82.63
CA ASP A 20 25.56 26.85 84.00
C ASP A 20 25.46 25.34 84.23
N ALA A 21 26.60 24.69 84.50
CA ALA A 21 26.67 23.24 84.64
C ALA A 21 26.04 22.71 85.95
N ASP A 22 25.87 23.55 86.98
CA ASP A 22 25.48 23.11 88.32
C ASP A 22 23.95 22.99 88.53
N GLY A 23 23.13 23.49 87.60
CA GLY A 23 21.66 23.44 87.66
C GLY A 23 21.02 24.56 88.50
N TYR A 24 19.72 24.42 88.85
CA TYR A 24 18.93 25.46 89.52
C TYR A 24 18.11 24.92 90.71
N ALA A 25 17.45 25.79 91.49
CA ALA A 25 16.61 25.41 92.64
C ALA A 25 15.22 26.07 92.66
N VAL A 26 14.16 25.33 93.04
CA VAL A 26 12.75 25.77 93.04
C VAL A 26 12.08 25.64 94.42
N THR A 27 11.28 26.62 94.86
CA THR A 27 10.50 26.60 96.12
C THR A 27 8.98 26.74 95.89
N LEU A 28 8.14 26.13 96.74
CA LEU A 28 6.66 26.25 96.72
C LEU A 28 6.13 26.79 98.06
N ASP A 29 5.34 27.86 98.05
CA ASP A 29 4.74 28.53 99.23
C ASP A 29 5.72 28.86 100.37
N GLY A 30 6.99 29.12 100.02
CA GLY A 30 8.04 29.37 101.00
C GLY A 30 8.55 28.12 101.73
N ALA A 31 8.16 26.92 101.30
CA ALA A 31 8.73 25.67 101.77
C ALA A 31 10.19 25.49 101.29
N ALA A 32 10.87 24.48 101.83
CA ALA A 32 12.27 24.20 101.53
C ALA A 32 12.53 24.00 100.01
N PRO A 33 13.63 24.55 99.45
CA PRO A 33 13.92 24.44 98.02
C PRO A 33 14.20 23.02 97.57
N GLN A 34 13.79 22.71 96.35
CA GLN A 34 14.09 21.47 95.64
C GLN A 34 14.93 21.76 94.40
N THR A 35 16.02 21.01 94.22
CA THR A 35 16.91 21.19 93.08
C THR A 35 16.30 20.65 91.79
N VAL A 36 16.62 21.31 90.68
CA VAL A 36 16.17 20.95 89.35
C VAL A 36 17.29 21.23 88.34
N GLY A 37 17.63 20.23 87.53
CA GLY A 37 18.68 20.34 86.52
C GLY A 37 18.36 21.36 85.43
N VAL A 38 19.37 21.77 84.67
CA VAL A 38 19.22 22.62 83.49
C VAL A 38 18.23 21.98 82.51
N ASN A 39 17.24 22.75 82.03
CA ASN A 39 16.17 22.27 81.15
C ASN A 39 15.25 21.17 81.73
N ALA A 40 15.30 20.88 83.03
CA ALA A 40 14.50 19.81 83.63
C ALA A 40 13.10 20.28 84.07
N THR A 41 12.22 19.32 84.41
CA THR A 41 10.85 19.58 84.89
C THR A 41 10.60 18.88 86.23
N LEU A 42 10.02 19.60 87.19
CA LEU A 42 9.69 19.13 88.54
C LEU A 42 8.16 19.13 88.75
N VAL A 43 7.56 18.09 89.35
CA VAL A 43 6.10 18.05 89.62
C VAL A 43 5.84 17.87 91.12
N LEU A 44 5.02 18.74 91.68
CA LEU A 44 4.57 18.73 93.08
C LEU A 44 3.10 18.29 93.11
N ARG A 45 2.77 17.18 93.80
CA ARG A 45 1.44 16.54 93.79
C ARG A 45 0.74 16.61 95.16
N ASP A 46 -0.54 16.23 95.18
CA ASP A 46 -1.41 16.17 96.37
C ASP A 46 -1.60 17.50 97.10
N LEU A 47 -1.60 18.58 96.32
CA LEU A 47 -1.79 19.94 96.81
C LEU A 47 -3.28 20.20 97.09
N GLY A 48 -3.57 20.82 98.24
CA GLY A 48 -4.93 21.27 98.56
C GLY A 48 -5.43 22.29 97.55
N THR A 49 -6.74 22.32 97.28
CA THR A 49 -7.29 23.29 96.33
C THR A 49 -7.19 24.71 96.87
N GLY A 50 -6.60 25.63 96.11
CA GLY A 50 -6.31 26.99 96.55
C GLY A 50 -5.14 27.62 95.77
N SER A 51 -4.72 28.82 96.15
CA SER A 51 -3.58 29.50 95.52
C SER A 51 -2.25 29.14 96.17
N HIS A 52 -1.22 28.93 95.35
CA HIS A 52 0.16 28.59 95.68
C HIS A 52 1.16 29.51 94.94
N SER A 53 2.42 29.61 95.39
CA SER A 53 3.48 30.46 94.81
C SER A 53 4.79 29.69 94.58
N VAL A 54 5.40 29.82 93.39
CA VAL A 54 6.62 29.08 92.97
C VAL A 54 7.77 30.02 92.61
N ALA A 55 8.99 29.82 93.15
CA ALA A 55 10.18 30.65 92.84
C ALA A 55 11.39 29.85 92.31
N LEU A 56 12.24 30.44 91.46
CA LEU A 56 13.51 29.89 90.95
C LEU A 56 14.75 30.64 91.50
N ALA A 57 15.82 29.94 91.88
CA ALA A 57 17.07 30.51 92.39
C ALA A 57 18.32 29.72 91.92
N GLY A 58 19.52 30.29 92.13
CA GLY A 58 20.83 29.65 91.90
C GLY A 58 21.38 29.74 90.46
N LEU A 59 21.55 30.95 89.90
CA LEU A 59 22.05 31.17 88.52
C LEU A 59 23.52 31.67 88.51
N ALA A 60 24.41 31.12 87.67
CA ALA A 60 25.78 31.62 87.44
C ALA A 60 25.86 33.05 86.88
N VAL A 61 27.04 33.69 87.03
CA VAL A 61 27.28 35.11 86.64
C VAL A 61 27.00 35.41 85.17
N ASN A 62 27.32 34.46 84.28
CA ASN A 62 27.05 34.62 82.85
C ASN A 62 25.62 34.22 82.46
N CYS A 63 24.75 33.88 83.43
CA CYS A 63 23.38 33.39 83.23
C CYS A 63 22.31 34.24 83.96
N ALA A 64 21.14 34.45 83.34
CA ALA A 64 20.02 35.17 83.97
C ALA A 64 18.64 34.56 83.65
N ALA A 65 17.74 34.48 84.64
CA ALA A 65 16.36 34.02 84.47
C ALA A 65 15.43 35.14 83.94
N SER A 66 14.43 34.77 83.15
CA SER A 66 13.51 35.69 82.48
C SER A 66 12.08 35.68 83.06
N GLY A 67 11.48 36.87 83.15
CA GLY A 67 10.12 37.09 83.63
C GLY A 67 9.97 37.14 85.16
N GLU A 68 8.73 37.24 85.63
CA GLU A 68 8.43 37.33 87.06
C GLU A 68 8.83 36.07 87.83
N ASN A 69 9.32 36.27 89.04
CA ASN A 69 9.81 35.24 89.94
C ASN A 69 9.80 35.79 91.39
N PRO A 70 8.94 35.29 92.32
CA PRO A 70 8.07 34.11 92.25
C PRO A 70 6.79 34.28 91.41
N ARG A 71 6.19 33.16 90.99
CA ARG A 71 4.95 33.08 90.20
C ARG A 71 3.80 32.45 90.99
N GLY A 72 2.64 33.11 91.08
CA GLY A 72 1.44 32.58 91.75
C GLY A 72 0.56 31.72 90.83
N VAL A 73 -0.01 30.63 91.36
CA VAL A 73 -0.88 29.68 90.64
C VAL A 73 -1.99 29.13 91.52
N THR A 74 -3.21 29.00 90.99
CA THR A 74 -4.36 28.40 91.72
C THR A 74 -4.62 26.98 91.27
N VAL A 75 -4.63 26.04 92.21
CA VAL A 75 -4.85 24.60 91.99
C VAL A 75 -6.29 24.21 92.36
N ARG A 76 -6.93 23.40 91.51
CA ARG A 76 -8.28 22.84 91.72
C ARG A 76 -8.22 21.31 91.82
N ALA A 77 -9.24 20.70 92.43
CA ALA A 77 -9.22 19.26 92.70
C ALA A 77 -9.27 18.47 91.40
N GLY A 78 -8.36 17.51 91.25
CA GLY A 78 -8.16 16.70 90.04
C GLY A 78 -7.26 17.32 88.97
N ASP A 79 -6.93 18.61 89.06
CA ASP A 79 -6.16 19.32 88.02
C ASP A 79 -4.65 19.38 88.33
N THR A 80 -3.83 19.39 87.29
CA THR A 80 -2.38 19.71 87.36
C THR A 80 -2.10 21.01 86.59
N VAL A 81 -1.58 22.04 87.27
CA VAL A 81 -1.25 23.34 86.67
C VAL A 81 0.22 23.41 86.29
N GLN A 82 0.57 24.00 85.15
CA GLN A 82 1.96 24.12 84.71
C GLN A 82 2.52 25.55 84.90
N VAL A 83 3.77 25.65 85.40
CA VAL A 83 4.58 26.87 85.53
C VAL A 83 5.90 26.67 84.75
N ALA A 84 6.45 27.70 84.12
CA ALA A 84 7.73 27.58 83.42
C ALA A 84 8.66 28.78 83.67
N PHE A 85 9.98 28.50 83.67
CA PHE A 85 11.06 29.49 83.78
C PHE A 85 12.06 29.33 82.62
N ALA A 86 12.60 30.43 82.08
CA ALA A 86 13.65 30.39 81.06
C ALA A 86 14.89 31.19 81.45
N VAL A 87 16.09 30.67 81.14
CA VAL A 87 17.42 31.20 81.51
C VAL A 87 18.31 31.42 80.27
N VAL A 88 19.11 32.48 80.23
CA VAL A 88 20.03 32.76 79.08
C VAL A 88 21.47 32.96 79.55
N CYS A 89 22.44 32.31 78.89
CA CYS A 89 23.88 32.41 79.19
C CYS A 89 24.76 32.87 78.00
N VAL A 90 25.89 33.56 78.23
CA VAL A 90 26.75 34.14 77.15
C VAL A 90 28.20 33.61 77.13
N ALA A 91 28.88 33.75 75.96
CA ALA A 91 30.20 33.18 75.64
C ALA A 91 31.38 33.92 76.28
N VAL A 92 32.40 33.19 76.77
CA VAL A 92 33.59 33.79 77.43
C VAL A 92 34.89 33.82 76.61
N THR A 93 34.99 33.10 75.48
CA THR A 93 36.19 33.07 74.58
C THR A 93 35.78 33.09 73.08
N GLY A 94 36.69 33.35 72.14
CA GLY A 94 36.44 33.43 70.69
C GLY A 94 37.44 32.62 69.82
N THR A 95 37.42 32.83 68.49
CA THR A 95 38.20 32.04 67.51
C THR A 95 38.75 32.90 66.36
N ILE A 96 39.91 32.54 65.78
CA ILE A 96 40.45 33.12 64.54
C ILE A 96 40.60 32.02 63.47
N GLU A 97 40.23 32.31 62.22
CA GLU A 97 40.35 31.43 61.06
C GLU A 97 41.25 32.09 59.99
N ILE A 98 42.28 31.38 59.51
CA ILE A 98 43.35 31.92 58.65
C ILE A 98 43.43 31.08 57.37
N THR A 99 43.46 31.74 56.21
CA THR A 99 43.53 31.08 54.88
C THR A 99 44.78 31.50 54.09
N ALA A 100 45.39 30.60 53.33
CA ALA A 100 46.37 30.92 52.29
C ALA A 100 45.75 30.67 50.91
N ALA A 101 46.01 31.55 49.95
CA ALA A 101 45.54 31.45 48.57
C ALA A 101 46.72 31.64 47.61
N THR A 102 47.11 30.55 46.94
CA THR A 102 48.28 30.53 46.04
C THR A 102 47.88 30.35 44.58
N SER A 103 48.56 31.06 43.69
CA SER A 103 48.33 31.03 42.24
C SER A 103 49.64 31.09 41.44
N GLY A 104 49.60 30.82 40.13
CA GLY A 104 50.78 30.88 39.24
C GLY A 104 51.22 29.53 38.68
N ALA A 105 52.27 29.52 37.84
CA ALA A 105 52.70 28.33 37.10
C ALA A 105 53.41 27.29 37.98
N ASP A 106 54.54 27.67 38.59
CA ASP A 106 55.40 26.74 39.32
C ASP A 106 55.16 26.89 40.83
N VAL A 107 53.99 26.45 41.29
CA VAL A 107 53.60 26.57 42.71
C VAL A 107 54.52 25.79 43.64
N ASP A 108 54.78 26.36 44.82
CA ASP A 108 55.60 25.75 45.85
C ASP A 108 54.96 24.48 46.41
N PRO A 109 55.55 23.29 46.24
CA PRO A 109 54.97 22.04 46.70
C PRO A 109 55.02 21.83 48.22
N ASP A 110 55.87 22.57 48.95
CA ASP A 110 56.18 22.29 50.36
C ASP A 110 55.17 22.91 51.36
N GLY A 111 54.35 23.88 50.92
CA GLY A 111 53.32 24.52 51.75
C GLY A 111 53.87 25.62 52.69
N TYR A 112 53.06 26.02 53.67
CA TYR A 112 53.34 27.17 54.56
C TYR A 112 53.22 26.80 56.04
N ALA A 113 53.71 27.66 56.92
CA ALA A 113 53.51 27.58 58.36
C ALA A 113 52.89 28.89 58.91
N VAL A 114 51.88 28.78 59.76
CA VAL A 114 51.13 29.90 60.34
C VAL A 114 51.19 29.92 61.87
N GLN A 115 51.47 31.08 62.45
CA GLN A 115 51.59 31.28 63.90
C GLN A 115 50.67 32.40 64.37
N VAL A 116 49.97 32.19 65.50
CA VAL A 116 49.17 33.23 66.19
C VAL A 116 49.85 33.62 67.51
N ASP A 117 50.12 34.92 67.67
CA ASP A 117 50.94 35.52 68.73
C ASP A 117 52.27 34.78 68.93
N ALA A 118 52.66 34.54 70.17
CA ALA A 118 53.82 33.72 70.54
C ALA A 118 53.48 32.22 70.67
N GLY A 119 52.36 31.77 70.10
CA GLY A 119 51.94 30.36 70.11
C GLY A 119 52.79 29.47 69.19
N THR A 120 52.52 28.17 69.16
CA THR A 120 53.19 27.23 68.25
C THR A 120 52.73 27.42 66.81
N ALA A 121 53.67 27.51 65.85
CA ALA A 121 53.35 27.55 64.43
C ALA A 121 52.74 26.22 63.96
N GLN A 122 51.71 26.29 63.12
CA GLN A 122 50.99 25.15 62.57
C GLN A 122 51.08 25.14 61.04
N ALA A 123 51.23 23.96 60.45
CA ALA A 123 51.33 23.82 59.01
C ALA A 123 50.03 24.20 58.29
N LEU A 124 50.15 24.87 57.15
CA LEU A 124 49.07 25.28 56.29
C LEU A 124 49.38 24.87 54.84
N ALA A 125 48.47 24.15 54.21
CA ALA A 125 48.62 23.78 52.81
C ALA A 125 48.69 25.01 51.89
N VAL A 126 49.30 24.85 50.72
CA VAL A 126 49.53 25.88 49.69
C VAL A 126 48.27 26.71 49.39
N SER A 127 47.08 26.12 49.44
CA SER A 127 45.80 26.85 49.43
C SER A 127 44.80 26.26 50.43
N GLY A 128 45.05 26.45 51.73
CA GLY A 128 44.23 25.88 52.83
C GLY A 128 43.77 26.90 53.88
N THR A 129 42.93 26.46 54.82
CA THR A 129 42.42 27.25 55.95
C THR A 129 42.64 26.51 57.29
N ILE A 130 42.99 27.24 58.35
CA ILE A 130 43.21 26.71 59.72
C ILE A 130 42.53 27.59 60.79
N ARG A 131 42.11 27.02 61.93
CA ARG A 131 41.42 27.74 63.03
C ARG A 131 42.16 27.64 64.37
N PHE A 132 42.14 28.73 65.13
CA PHE A 132 42.67 28.86 66.49
C PHE A 132 41.53 29.25 67.43
N GLU A 133 41.11 28.34 68.31
CA GLU A 133 39.97 28.51 69.24
C GLU A 133 40.42 28.85 70.67
N GLY A 134 39.49 29.29 71.53
CA GLY A 134 39.73 29.54 72.95
C GLY A 134 40.44 30.87 73.25
N LEU A 135 40.46 31.78 72.29
CA LEU A 135 41.15 33.07 72.39
C LEU A 135 40.38 34.04 73.28
N GLN A 136 41.10 34.78 74.11
CA GLN A 136 40.50 35.84 74.95
C GLN A 136 40.07 37.03 74.07
N ALA A 137 39.15 37.85 74.57
CA ALA A 137 38.81 39.09 73.88
C ALA A 137 40.04 40.01 73.79
N GLY A 138 40.39 40.47 72.58
CA GLY A 138 41.60 41.25 72.34
C GLY A 138 42.16 41.14 70.91
N SER A 139 43.31 41.78 70.65
CA SER A 139 44.01 41.72 69.36
C SER A 139 45.14 40.68 69.38
N HIS A 140 45.23 39.89 68.31
CA HIS A 140 46.19 38.81 68.10
C HIS A 140 46.99 39.03 66.81
N THR A 141 48.26 38.63 66.76
CA THR A 141 49.16 38.77 65.59
C THR A 141 49.28 37.44 64.85
N VAL A 142 49.22 37.43 63.51
CA VAL A 142 49.23 36.24 62.65
C VAL A 142 50.37 36.35 61.62
N THR A 143 51.26 35.36 61.58
CA THR A 143 52.42 35.33 60.66
C THR A 143 52.38 34.11 59.75
N LEU A 144 52.70 34.24 58.46
CA LEU A 144 52.87 33.14 57.49
C LEU A 144 54.32 33.02 57.00
N ALA A 145 54.91 31.82 56.99
CA ALA A 145 56.30 31.59 56.57
C ALA A 145 56.44 30.34 55.68
N GLY A 146 57.57 30.21 54.98
CA GLY A 146 57.96 29.00 54.24
C GLY A 146 57.87 29.04 52.70
N ALA A 147 57.47 30.17 52.08
CA ALA A 147 57.28 30.23 50.63
C ALA A 147 58.59 30.28 49.81
N ALA A 148 58.65 29.53 48.70
CA ALA A 148 59.75 29.47 47.75
C ALA A 148 60.06 30.81 47.06
N THR A 149 61.30 30.97 46.56
CA THR A 149 61.79 32.23 45.95
C THR A 149 60.96 32.70 44.77
N ASN A 150 60.41 31.78 43.97
CA ASN A 150 59.55 32.12 42.84
C ASN A 150 58.11 32.45 43.25
N CYS A 151 57.77 32.39 44.56
CA CYS A 151 56.44 32.55 45.16
C CYS A 151 56.43 33.60 46.31
N PRO A 152 56.64 34.91 46.04
CA PRO A 152 56.63 35.93 47.09
C PRO A 152 55.27 36.05 47.81
N VAL A 153 55.30 36.16 49.15
CA VAL A 153 54.13 36.45 50.02
C VAL A 153 53.88 37.96 50.10
N ALA A 154 52.61 38.38 50.18
CA ALA A 154 52.22 39.78 50.28
C ALA A 154 52.90 40.55 51.45
N ALA A 155 53.14 41.85 51.24
CA ALA A 155 53.96 42.70 52.12
C ALA A 155 53.38 42.98 53.52
N ASP A 156 52.12 42.65 53.78
CA ASP A 156 51.42 42.90 55.05
C ASP A 156 51.50 41.71 56.02
N ASN A 157 52.59 40.95 55.98
CA ASN A 157 52.87 39.80 56.85
C ASN A 157 53.98 40.15 57.87
N PRO A 158 53.72 40.14 59.20
CA PRO A 158 52.55 39.62 59.92
C PRO A 158 51.34 40.58 60.02
N ARG A 159 50.14 40.03 60.25
CA ARG A 159 48.84 40.74 60.34
C ARG A 159 48.26 40.76 61.76
N THR A 160 47.55 41.81 62.16
CA THR A 160 46.80 41.85 63.44
C THR A 160 45.29 41.57 63.22
N VAL A 161 44.69 40.72 64.06
CA VAL A 161 43.28 40.27 64.01
C VAL A 161 42.65 40.36 65.42
N SER A 162 41.46 40.97 65.55
CA SER A 162 40.80 41.14 66.86
C SER A 162 39.65 40.15 67.10
N VAL A 163 39.48 39.69 68.35
CA VAL A 163 38.48 38.72 68.81
C VAL A 163 37.57 39.35 69.88
N THR A 164 36.25 39.09 69.84
CA THR A 164 35.25 39.59 70.80
C THR A 164 34.47 38.48 71.53
N THR A 165 33.98 38.73 72.75
CA THR A 165 33.22 37.77 73.59
C THR A 165 32.01 38.42 74.27
N GLY A 166 31.14 37.65 74.94
CA GLY A 166 29.96 38.14 75.68
C GLY A 166 28.62 38.03 74.95
N ALA A 167 28.59 37.48 73.74
CA ALA A 167 27.35 37.21 73.01
C ALA A 167 26.78 35.82 73.34
N VAL A 168 25.48 35.61 73.04
CA VAL A 168 24.79 34.32 73.23
C VAL A 168 25.39 33.20 72.36
N LYS A 169 26.13 33.54 71.28
CA LYS A 169 26.91 32.63 70.44
C LYS A 169 28.38 33.06 70.39
N ARG A 170 29.29 32.12 70.21
CA ARG A 170 30.75 32.35 70.09
C ARG A 170 31.09 33.03 68.75
N ASP A 171 31.94 34.07 68.77
CA ASP A 171 32.37 34.82 67.58
C ASP A 171 33.66 34.24 66.95
N THR A 172 33.85 34.42 65.63
CA THR A 172 35.02 33.93 64.86
C THR A 172 35.52 34.97 63.85
N ALA A 173 36.73 35.49 64.08
CA ALA A 173 37.42 36.42 63.18
C ALA A 173 38.14 35.69 62.03
N ARG A 174 38.33 36.33 60.86
CA ARG A 174 38.92 35.70 59.66
C ARG A 174 40.00 36.56 58.99
N THR A 175 41.05 35.94 58.43
CA THR A 175 42.08 36.61 57.59
C THR A 175 42.63 35.70 56.49
N THR A 176 43.20 36.27 55.41
CA THR A 176 43.72 35.50 54.25
C THR A 176 45.01 36.07 53.64
N PHE A 177 46.04 35.24 53.44
CA PHE A 177 47.30 35.58 52.75
C PHE A 177 47.26 35.18 51.27
N GLN A 178 47.81 36.03 50.40
CA GLN A 178 47.93 35.78 48.94
C GLN A 178 49.39 35.51 48.56
N VAL A 179 49.63 34.47 47.75
CA VAL A 179 50.96 34.07 47.23
C VAL A 179 50.88 33.84 45.72
N THR A 180 51.81 34.39 44.93
CA THR A 180 51.80 34.26 43.45
C THR A 180 53.14 33.78 42.91
N CYS A 181 53.15 32.67 42.17
CA CYS A 181 54.34 32.00 41.67
C CYS A 181 54.61 32.24 40.17
N VAL A 182 55.88 32.26 39.74
CA VAL A 182 56.27 32.46 38.32
C VAL A 182 56.93 31.23 37.69
N ALA A 183 56.81 31.08 36.37
CA ALA A 183 57.35 29.97 35.58
C ALA A 183 58.87 30.04 35.41
N THR A 184 59.55 28.91 35.60
CA THR A 184 61.02 28.77 35.55
C THR A 184 61.54 28.15 34.25
N THR A 185 60.66 27.52 33.47
CA THR A 185 60.98 26.83 32.20
C THR A 185 59.88 27.05 31.17
N ALA A 186 60.19 26.86 29.88
CA ALA A 186 59.28 27.09 28.75
C ALA A 186 59.14 25.84 27.85
N VAL A 187 58.39 25.97 26.75
CA VAL A 187 57.92 24.85 25.93
C VAL A 187 57.94 25.20 24.44
N ILE A 188 58.32 24.25 23.57
CA ILE A 188 58.16 24.34 22.12
C ILE A 188 57.28 23.19 21.61
N GLU A 189 56.33 23.49 20.73
CA GLU A 189 55.53 22.51 19.99
C GLU A 189 55.89 22.53 18.49
N GLY A 190 56.29 21.39 17.95
CA GLY A 190 56.57 21.19 16.53
C GLY A 190 55.39 20.49 15.84
N LEU A 191 54.88 21.11 14.77
CA LEU A 191 53.72 20.64 14.01
C LEU A 191 54.14 20.31 12.57
N ALA A 192 53.61 19.22 12.01
CA ALA A 192 53.68 18.92 10.59
C ALA A 192 52.27 18.78 10.01
N VAL A 193 52.07 19.33 8.82
CA VAL A 193 50.85 19.18 8.03
C VAL A 193 51.24 18.66 6.66
N THR A 194 50.81 17.45 6.33
CA THR A 194 51.09 16.82 5.02
C THR A 194 49.87 16.80 4.13
N SER A 195 50.08 17.09 2.85
CA SER A 195 49.09 17.02 1.77
C SER A 195 49.66 16.31 0.54
N GLY A 196 48.82 15.93 -0.41
CA GLY A 196 49.23 15.23 -1.64
C GLY A 196 48.68 13.81 -1.74
N ILE A 197 49.24 12.99 -2.63
CA ILE A 197 48.65 11.70 -3.04
C ILE A 197 49.48 10.45 -2.69
N ASP A 198 50.81 10.52 -2.70
CA ASP A 198 51.70 9.44 -2.26
C ASP A 198 52.41 9.85 -0.98
N LEU A 199 51.62 9.91 0.10
CA LEU A 199 52.10 10.30 1.42
C LEU A 199 53.17 9.32 1.91
N ASP A 200 54.16 9.87 2.62
CA ASP A 200 55.17 9.07 3.29
C ASP A 200 54.55 8.27 4.45
N PRO A 201 54.49 6.93 4.39
CA PRO A 201 53.86 6.12 5.43
C PRO A 201 54.67 6.07 6.73
N ASP A 202 55.97 6.38 6.68
CA ASP A 202 56.90 6.18 7.80
C ASP A 202 56.86 7.34 8.82
N GLY A 203 56.16 8.43 8.48
CA GLY A 203 56.06 9.63 9.32
C GLY A 203 57.36 10.44 9.37
N TYR A 204 57.44 11.36 10.32
CA TYR A 204 58.57 12.28 10.45
C TYR A 204 59.18 12.24 11.84
N THR A 205 60.36 12.85 11.98
CA THR A 205 61.01 13.07 13.26
C THR A 205 61.27 14.55 13.44
N VAL A 206 60.86 15.13 14.57
CA VAL A 206 61.18 16.51 14.94
C VAL A 206 62.27 16.50 16.01
N GLN A 207 63.27 17.35 15.84
CA GLN A 207 64.40 17.49 16.76
C GLN A 207 64.58 18.95 17.18
N VAL A 208 64.90 19.18 18.44
CA VAL A 208 65.24 20.51 18.99
C VAL A 208 66.73 20.56 19.37
N ASP A 209 67.45 21.57 18.90
CA ASP A 209 68.88 21.85 19.13
C ASP A 209 69.85 20.71 18.82
N GLY A 210 69.47 19.79 17.92
CA GLY A 210 70.28 18.60 17.67
C GLY A 210 70.32 17.61 18.85
N GLY A 211 69.50 17.84 19.89
CA GLY A 211 69.36 16.99 21.07
C GLY A 211 68.19 16.02 20.92
N ALA A 212 67.23 16.12 21.85
CA ALA A 212 66.07 15.24 21.91
C ALA A 212 65.26 15.27 20.60
N SER A 213 64.95 14.08 20.08
CA SER A 213 64.07 13.89 18.94
C SER A 213 62.78 13.18 19.36
N ARG A 214 61.69 13.49 18.67
CA ARG A 214 60.39 12.87 18.89
C ARG A 214 59.77 12.53 17.54
N ALA A 215 59.23 11.32 17.43
CA ALA A 215 58.46 10.92 16.27
C ALA A 215 57.21 11.81 16.12
N LEU A 216 56.84 12.04 14.87
CA LEU A 216 55.70 12.83 14.47
C LEU A 216 54.96 12.06 13.38
N ALA A 217 53.65 11.89 13.55
CA ALA A 217 52.84 11.34 12.48
C ALA A 217 52.89 12.23 11.23
N VAL A 218 52.51 11.66 10.08
CA VAL A 218 52.43 12.34 8.78
C VAL A 218 51.69 13.68 8.88
N SER A 219 50.69 13.81 9.76
CA SER A 219 50.24 15.12 10.24
C SER A 219 50.00 15.05 11.75
N GLY A 220 50.58 15.97 12.51
CA GLY A 220 50.46 15.96 13.96
C GLY A 220 51.38 16.94 14.67
N THR A 221 51.25 17.00 15.99
CA THR A 221 52.04 17.88 16.87
C THR A 221 52.86 17.05 17.85
N THR A 222 54.07 17.50 18.15
CA THR A 222 54.90 17.00 19.25
C THR A 222 55.38 18.15 20.14
N ARG A 223 55.68 17.85 21.40
CA ARG A 223 55.92 18.86 22.45
C ARG A 223 57.24 18.61 23.18
N PHE A 224 57.98 19.68 23.44
CA PHE A 224 59.24 19.71 24.17
C PHE A 224 59.12 20.67 25.35
N ASP A 225 59.04 20.12 26.57
CA ASP A 225 58.96 20.88 27.82
C ASP A 225 60.34 21.07 28.46
N GLY A 226 60.44 22.00 29.42
CA GLY A 226 61.65 22.18 30.25
C GLY A 226 62.74 23.02 29.60
N LEU A 227 62.40 23.83 28.60
CA LEU A 227 63.36 24.64 27.85
C LEU A 227 63.74 25.90 28.63
N ALA A 228 65.04 26.24 28.58
CA ALA A 228 65.53 27.51 29.09
C ALA A 228 65.05 28.68 28.21
N ALA A 229 65.02 29.90 28.75
CA ALA A 229 64.75 31.08 27.93
C ALA A 229 65.86 31.27 26.87
N GLY A 230 65.49 31.46 25.61
CA GLY A 230 66.44 31.55 24.50
C GLY A 230 65.85 31.14 23.15
N SER A 231 66.70 31.14 22.12
CA SER A 231 66.37 30.66 20.76
C SER A 231 66.83 29.22 20.59
N HIS A 232 65.95 28.38 20.06
CA HIS A 232 66.15 26.95 19.82
C HIS A 232 65.98 26.62 18.33
N THR A 233 66.73 25.66 17.80
CA THR A 233 66.64 25.20 16.40
C THR A 233 65.77 23.95 16.31
N VAL A 234 64.70 23.98 15.51
CA VAL A 234 63.76 22.88 15.29
C VAL A 234 63.90 22.35 13.87
N THR A 235 64.16 21.05 13.71
CA THR A 235 64.37 20.39 12.42
C THR A 235 63.36 19.26 12.23
N LEU A 236 62.80 19.13 11.02
CA LEU A 236 62.00 17.96 10.61
C LEU A 236 62.82 17.06 9.67
N THR A 237 62.92 15.77 9.97
CA THR A 237 63.62 14.78 9.15
C THR A 237 62.71 13.59 8.83
N GLY A 238 63.09 12.80 7.81
CA GLY A 238 62.39 11.56 7.44
C GLY A 238 61.47 11.66 6.22
N ALA A 239 61.22 12.84 5.65
CA ALA A 239 60.35 12.98 4.48
C ALA A 239 60.93 12.38 3.19
N ALA A 240 60.14 11.55 2.49
CA ALA A 240 60.46 10.95 1.21
C ALA A 240 60.77 11.97 0.09
N ALA A 241 61.49 11.54 -0.96
CA ALA A 241 61.94 12.42 -2.04
C ALA A 241 60.78 13.08 -2.82
N ASN A 242 59.61 12.44 -2.89
CA ASN A 242 58.41 13.00 -3.50
C ASN A 242 57.65 13.97 -2.57
N CYS A 243 58.12 14.19 -1.33
CA CYS A 243 57.49 14.97 -0.28
C CYS A 243 58.37 16.14 0.20
N PRO A 244 58.59 17.20 -0.62
CA PRO A 244 59.31 18.39 -0.20
C PRO A 244 58.71 19.04 1.06
N VAL A 245 59.58 19.44 1.99
CA VAL A 245 59.25 20.14 3.24
C VAL A 245 59.43 21.64 3.04
N ALA A 246 58.37 22.40 3.33
CA ALA A 246 58.30 23.85 3.25
C ALA A 246 57.91 24.47 4.61
N PRO A 247 58.20 25.76 4.83
CA PRO A 247 59.17 26.58 4.09
C PRO A 247 60.60 26.13 4.51
N ASP A 248 61.40 26.97 5.16
CA ASP A 248 62.74 26.59 5.61
C ASP A 248 62.71 25.45 6.64
N ASN A 249 63.66 24.53 6.52
CA ASN A 249 63.91 23.44 7.45
C ASN A 249 65.44 23.24 7.52
N PRO A 250 66.12 23.51 8.65
CA PRO A 250 65.61 23.77 10.01
C PRO A 250 65.09 25.19 10.28
N ARG A 251 64.38 25.40 11.41
CA ARG A 251 63.75 26.67 11.84
C ARG A 251 64.17 27.12 13.25
N ALA A 252 64.38 28.41 13.47
CA ALA A 252 64.65 28.98 14.81
C ALA A 252 63.37 29.40 15.54
N VAL A 253 63.23 29.07 16.82
CA VAL A 253 62.06 29.34 17.68
C VAL A 253 62.52 29.81 19.06
N SER A 254 62.02 30.95 19.54
CA SER A 254 62.42 31.52 20.84
C SER A 254 61.34 31.42 21.91
N VAL A 255 61.75 31.25 23.17
CA VAL A 255 60.87 31.15 24.35
C VAL A 255 61.40 31.95 25.55
N THR A 256 60.51 32.30 26.49
CA THR A 256 60.78 33.15 27.68
C THR A 256 60.33 32.51 29.01
N THR A 257 60.89 32.95 30.15
CA THR A 257 60.52 32.50 31.52
C THR A 257 60.34 33.70 32.47
N GLY A 258 59.80 33.47 33.67
CA GLY A 258 59.59 34.49 34.71
C GLY A 258 58.20 35.13 34.75
N ALA A 259 57.29 34.73 33.85
CA ALA A 259 55.90 35.16 33.87
C ALA A 259 55.04 34.25 34.76
N VAL A 260 53.85 34.73 35.18
CA VAL A 260 52.89 33.93 35.97
C VAL A 260 52.39 32.72 35.18
N THR A 261 52.36 32.79 33.85
CA THR A 261 52.04 31.69 32.93
C THR A 261 53.27 31.21 32.18
N ARG A 262 53.33 29.91 31.91
CA ARG A 262 54.41 29.27 31.15
C ARG A 262 54.34 29.60 29.65
N ASP A 263 55.45 30.04 29.08
CA ASP A 263 55.55 30.33 27.64
C ASP A 263 55.56 29.05 26.78
N THR A 264 54.84 29.06 25.66
CA THR A 264 54.74 27.94 24.71
C THR A 264 54.82 28.47 23.28
N ALA A 265 55.96 28.26 22.61
CA ALA A 265 56.14 28.63 21.21
C ALA A 265 55.77 27.47 20.27
N ARG A 266 55.27 27.79 19.07
CA ARG A 266 54.85 26.80 18.06
C ARG A 266 55.55 27.03 16.73
N THR A 267 55.95 25.95 16.06
CA THR A 267 56.45 25.98 14.68
C THR A 267 55.75 24.92 13.82
N MET A 268 55.50 25.25 12.55
CA MET A 268 54.79 24.38 11.59
C MET A 268 55.66 24.11 10.37
N PHE A 269 55.70 22.85 9.95
CA PHE A 269 56.25 22.36 8.68
C PHE A 269 55.10 21.92 7.77
N GLN A 270 55.15 22.32 6.50
CA GLN A 270 54.23 21.89 5.45
C GLN A 270 54.93 20.87 4.56
N VAL A 271 54.37 19.67 4.39
CA VAL A 271 54.93 18.63 3.53
C VAL A 271 53.96 18.34 2.40
N THR A 272 54.40 18.38 1.14
CA THR A 272 53.50 18.19 -0.02
C THR A 272 54.01 17.06 -0.91
N CYS A 273 53.31 15.91 -0.90
CA CYS A 273 53.74 14.70 -1.60
C CYS A 273 53.14 14.57 -3.01
N GLY A 274 53.98 14.50 -4.04
CA GLY A 274 53.60 14.25 -5.43
C GLY A 274 53.52 12.75 -5.80
N ALA A 275 52.97 12.43 -6.98
CA ALA A 275 52.88 11.06 -7.49
C ALA A 275 54.27 10.40 -7.63
N ALA A 276 54.50 9.28 -6.96
CA ALA A 276 55.73 8.50 -7.06
C ALA A 276 55.77 7.65 -8.35
N THR A 277 54.61 7.24 -8.87
CA THR A 277 54.46 6.43 -10.09
C THR A 277 53.28 6.91 -10.93
N GLY A 278 53.35 6.65 -12.24
CA GLY A 278 52.27 6.87 -13.20
C GLY A 278 51.78 5.56 -13.83
N SER A 279 51.00 5.67 -14.89
CA SER A 279 50.45 4.51 -15.60
C SER A 279 50.38 4.70 -17.11
N ILE A 280 50.29 3.57 -17.83
CA ILE A 280 50.00 3.55 -19.27
C ILE A 280 48.69 2.82 -19.50
N GLN A 281 47.78 3.47 -20.24
CA GLN A 281 46.53 2.89 -20.67
C GLN A 281 46.58 2.58 -22.16
N VAL A 282 46.44 1.29 -22.50
CA VAL A 282 46.42 0.79 -23.87
C VAL A 282 45.00 0.38 -24.21
N THR A 283 44.47 0.97 -25.29
CA THR A 283 43.15 0.62 -25.83
C THR A 283 43.31 0.00 -27.21
N THR A 284 42.48 -0.98 -27.53
CA THR A 284 42.33 -1.54 -28.87
C THR A 284 40.98 -1.16 -29.45
N ALA A 285 40.99 -0.61 -30.66
CA ALA A 285 39.81 -0.48 -31.50
C ALA A 285 39.93 -1.49 -32.63
N THR A 286 39.14 -2.56 -32.53
CA THR A 286 39.11 -3.61 -33.56
C THR A 286 37.88 -3.44 -34.43
N SER A 287 38.10 -3.44 -35.73
CA SER A 287 37.08 -3.28 -36.77
C SER A 287 37.08 -4.46 -37.73
N GLY A 288 35.99 -4.61 -38.49
CA GLY A 288 35.80 -5.72 -39.42
C GLY A 288 35.06 -6.91 -38.80
N ILE A 289 35.32 -8.13 -39.28
CA ILE A 289 34.59 -9.35 -38.88
C ILE A 289 35.56 -10.54 -38.67
N ASP A 290 35.06 -11.59 -38.01
CA ASP A 290 35.82 -12.76 -37.58
C ASP A 290 36.99 -12.35 -36.67
N LEU A 291 36.64 -11.57 -35.64
CA LEU A 291 37.56 -11.03 -34.64
C LEU A 291 38.33 -12.16 -33.94
N ASP A 292 39.57 -11.87 -33.54
CA ASP A 292 40.38 -12.82 -32.78
C ASP A 292 39.72 -13.13 -31.42
N PRO A 293 39.25 -14.37 -31.18
CA PRO A 293 38.60 -14.73 -29.93
C PRO A 293 39.57 -14.75 -28.74
N ASN A 294 40.88 -14.87 -29.00
CA ASN A 294 41.91 -14.89 -27.94
C ASN A 294 42.32 -13.47 -27.51
N GLY A 295 41.89 -12.45 -28.27
CA GLY A 295 42.28 -11.06 -28.06
C GLY A 295 43.73 -10.81 -28.44
N TYR A 296 44.36 -9.85 -27.76
CA TYR A 296 45.71 -9.39 -28.00
C TYR A 296 46.54 -9.44 -26.72
N ALA A 297 47.85 -9.35 -26.85
CA ALA A 297 48.77 -9.25 -25.73
C ALA A 297 49.53 -7.92 -25.79
N VAL A 298 49.45 -7.15 -24.70
CA VAL A 298 50.20 -5.91 -24.50
C VAL A 298 51.47 -6.20 -23.72
N GLN A 299 52.60 -5.67 -24.19
CA GLN A 299 53.88 -5.69 -23.50
C GLN A 299 54.39 -4.26 -23.30
N ILE A 300 54.86 -3.94 -22.09
CA ILE A 300 55.56 -2.67 -21.80
C ILE A 300 57.00 -2.99 -21.42
N ASP A 301 57.98 -2.38 -22.10
CA ASP A 301 59.44 -2.52 -21.87
C ASP A 301 59.95 -3.97 -21.80
N GLY A 302 59.33 -4.88 -22.56
CA GLY A 302 59.72 -6.29 -22.54
C GLY A 302 59.28 -7.05 -21.26
N ALA A 303 58.44 -6.45 -20.40
CA ALA A 303 57.87 -7.09 -19.22
C ALA A 303 56.89 -8.23 -19.58
N SER A 304 56.24 -8.80 -18.56
CA SER A 304 55.24 -9.85 -18.77
C SER A 304 54.05 -9.37 -19.60
N LEU A 305 53.58 -10.23 -20.50
CA LEU A 305 52.42 -9.95 -21.36
C LEU A 305 51.14 -9.80 -20.52
N ARG A 306 50.34 -8.80 -20.87
CA ARG A 306 49.00 -8.56 -20.31
C ARG A 306 47.97 -8.82 -21.40
N GLN A 307 47.03 -9.72 -21.14
CA GLN A 307 45.97 -10.03 -22.10
C GLN A 307 44.98 -8.86 -22.21
N LEU A 308 44.57 -8.57 -23.43
CA LEU A 308 43.64 -7.51 -23.79
C LEU A 308 42.58 -8.10 -24.72
N LEU A 309 41.30 -7.89 -24.41
CA LEU A 309 40.22 -8.35 -25.30
C LEU A 309 40.24 -7.59 -26.63
N ALA A 310 39.58 -8.14 -27.66
CA ALA A 310 39.56 -7.56 -29.00
C ALA A 310 39.09 -6.09 -29.03
N ALA A 311 38.14 -5.71 -28.17
CA ALA A 311 37.76 -4.31 -27.95
C ALA A 311 37.90 -3.97 -26.45
N GLY A 312 39.15 -3.86 -26.00
CA GLY A 312 39.48 -3.75 -24.59
C GLY A 312 40.36 -2.54 -24.29
N THR A 313 40.36 -2.17 -23.01
CA THR A 313 41.33 -1.23 -22.45
C THR A 313 42.01 -1.91 -21.26
N VAL A 314 43.34 -1.84 -21.21
CA VAL A 314 44.14 -2.25 -20.06
C VAL A 314 44.96 -1.07 -19.57
N THR A 315 44.96 -0.86 -18.26
CA THR A 315 45.83 0.12 -17.60
C THR A 315 46.91 -0.64 -16.84
N ILE A 316 48.16 -0.24 -17.02
CA ILE A 316 49.34 -0.79 -16.34
C ILE A 316 49.87 0.33 -15.44
N ASP A 317 49.65 0.17 -14.14
CA ASP A 317 50.06 1.12 -13.10
C ASP A 317 51.45 0.81 -12.54
N GLY A 318 52.02 1.77 -11.80
CA GLY A 318 53.30 1.60 -11.10
C GLY A 318 54.53 1.84 -11.98
N LEU A 319 54.37 2.58 -13.07
CA LEU A 319 55.47 2.90 -13.97
C LEU A 319 56.29 4.08 -13.43
N ALA A 320 57.61 3.99 -13.55
CA ALA A 320 58.51 5.08 -13.25
C ALA A 320 58.29 6.25 -14.22
N GLY A 321 58.77 7.45 -13.86
CA GLY A 321 58.75 8.57 -14.81
C GLY A 321 59.76 8.34 -15.94
N GLY A 322 59.36 8.58 -17.20
CA GLY A 322 60.20 8.38 -18.37
C GLY A 322 59.48 7.78 -19.58
N ASP A 323 60.27 7.43 -20.61
CA ASP A 323 59.77 6.80 -21.84
C ASP A 323 59.65 5.28 -21.68
N HIS A 324 58.52 4.73 -22.14
CA HIS A 324 58.19 3.31 -22.10
C HIS A 324 57.76 2.82 -23.49
N SER A 325 58.25 1.65 -23.92
CA SER A 325 57.90 1.01 -25.19
C SER A 325 56.71 0.08 -25.03
N VAL A 326 55.65 0.29 -25.80
CA VAL A 326 54.39 -0.46 -25.77
C VAL A 326 54.21 -1.25 -27.06
N LEU A 327 54.21 -2.58 -26.96
CA LEU A 327 54.02 -3.50 -28.07
C LEU A 327 52.67 -4.21 -27.95
N LEU A 328 51.89 -4.23 -29.03
CA LEU A 328 50.71 -5.07 -29.17
C LEU A 328 51.03 -6.28 -30.05
N SER A 329 50.71 -7.49 -29.60
CA SER A 329 50.95 -8.73 -30.36
C SER A 329 49.78 -9.71 -30.24
N GLY A 330 49.86 -10.84 -30.94
CA GLY A 330 48.87 -11.92 -30.84
C GLY A 330 47.66 -11.81 -31.77
N ALA A 331 47.63 -10.86 -32.71
CA ALA A 331 46.55 -10.77 -33.70
C ALA A 331 46.56 -11.98 -34.65
N ALA A 332 45.41 -12.63 -34.82
CA ALA A 332 45.17 -13.71 -35.79
C ALA A 332 45.55 -13.31 -37.23
N GLY A 333 45.85 -14.30 -38.08
CA GLY A 333 46.34 -14.07 -39.45
C GLY A 333 45.37 -13.31 -40.38
N ASN A 334 44.08 -13.25 -40.03
CA ASN A 334 43.07 -12.43 -40.73
C ASN A 334 42.94 -11.01 -40.16
N CYS A 335 43.73 -10.65 -39.14
CA CYS A 335 43.73 -9.36 -38.46
C CYS A 335 45.06 -8.63 -38.65
N THR A 336 45.02 -7.36 -39.00
CA THR A 336 46.21 -6.50 -39.15
C THR A 336 46.23 -5.42 -38.08
N VAL A 337 47.35 -5.32 -37.35
CA VAL A 337 47.61 -4.22 -36.40
C VAL A 337 48.16 -3.03 -37.17
N GLY A 338 47.72 -1.82 -36.84
CA GLY A 338 48.17 -0.58 -37.49
C GLY A 338 49.70 -0.41 -37.51
N ALA A 339 50.19 0.37 -38.49
CA ALA A 339 51.61 0.45 -38.86
C ALA A 339 52.56 0.92 -37.72
N ASP A 340 52.06 1.66 -36.74
CA ASP A 340 52.84 2.17 -35.60
C ASP A 340 52.77 1.21 -34.41
N ASN A 341 53.50 0.08 -34.49
CA ASN A 341 53.60 -0.93 -33.43
C ASN A 341 55.02 -1.55 -33.43
N PRO A 342 55.84 -1.39 -32.36
CA PRO A 342 55.54 -0.80 -31.04
C PRO A 342 55.47 0.74 -31.04
N ARG A 343 54.95 1.31 -29.94
CA ARG A 343 54.84 2.77 -29.69
C ARG A 343 55.56 3.18 -28.43
N THR A 344 56.19 4.35 -28.41
CA THR A 344 56.81 4.92 -27.20
C THR A 344 55.86 5.91 -26.52
N LEU A 345 55.67 5.80 -25.21
CA LEU A 345 54.85 6.69 -24.39
C LEU A 345 55.67 7.24 -23.22
N HIS A 346 55.51 8.52 -22.92
CA HIS A 346 56.17 9.18 -21.79
C HIS A 346 55.23 9.26 -20.58
N VAL A 347 55.70 8.83 -19.41
CA VAL A 347 54.97 8.88 -18.12
C VAL A 347 55.59 9.98 -17.23
N ILE A 348 54.74 10.87 -16.71
CA ILE A 348 55.14 11.98 -15.84
C ILE A 348 54.93 11.62 -14.36
N THR A 349 55.92 11.84 -13.50
CA THR A 349 55.82 11.68 -12.03
C THR A 349 56.15 12.97 -11.29
N GLY A 350 55.85 13.05 -9.99
CA GLY A 350 56.08 14.22 -9.14
C GLY A 350 54.97 15.30 -9.20
N GLY A 351 53.97 15.12 -10.05
CA GLY A 351 52.80 16.00 -10.12
C GLY A 351 51.82 15.81 -8.96
N ALA A 352 50.88 16.76 -8.81
CA ALA A 352 49.79 16.68 -7.83
C ALA A 352 48.76 15.55 -8.12
N ALA A 353 48.81 14.96 -9.32
CA ALA A 353 47.98 13.85 -9.75
C ALA A 353 48.85 12.78 -10.41
N ARG A 354 48.39 11.51 -10.40
CA ARG A 354 49.03 10.45 -11.18
C ARG A 354 48.82 10.71 -12.66
N ASP A 355 49.90 10.66 -13.43
CA ASP A 355 49.82 10.71 -14.89
C ASP A 355 49.40 9.36 -15.47
N THR A 356 48.59 9.40 -16.53
CA THR A 356 48.20 8.21 -17.30
C THR A 356 48.39 8.51 -18.78
N ALA A 357 49.49 8.02 -19.34
CA ALA A 357 49.78 8.13 -20.76
C ALA A 357 48.88 7.15 -21.53
N ARG A 358 48.28 7.59 -22.64
CA ARG A 358 47.25 6.82 -23.37
C ARG A 358 47.65 6.55 -24.81
N THR A 359 47.36 5.34 -25.30
CA THR A 359 47.51 4.98 -26.72
C THR A 359 46.37 4.09 -27.20
N LEU A 360 46.05 4.22 -28.49
CA LEU A 360 45.03 3.45 -29.18
C LEU A 360 45.63 2.69 -30.36
N PHE A 361 45.57 1.37 -30.33
CA PHE A 361 45.91 0.52 -31.47
C PHE A 361 44.66 0.23 -32.30
N GLN A 362 44.75 0.47 -33.60
CA GLN A 362 43.74 0.08 -34.57
C GLN A 362 44.05 -1.32 -35.09
N VAL A 363 43.08 -2.24 -35.03
CA VAL A 363 43.19 -3.59 -35.59
C VAL A 363 42.04 -3.81 -36.57
N THR A 364 42.34 -4.33 -37.76
CA THR A 364 41.32 -4.61 -38.78
C THR A 364 41.31 -6.09 -39.12
N CYS A 365 40.18 -6.77 -38.90
CA CYS A 365 39.99 -8.19 -39.20
C CYS A 365 39.10 -8.39 -40.42
N VAL A 366 39.45 -9.33 -41.30
CA VAL A 366 38.65 -9.66 -42.50
C VAL A 366 37.94 -11.00 -42.37
N ALA A 367 36.83 -11.14 -43.09
CA ALA A 367 36.03 -12.35 -43.12
C ALA A 367 36.85 -13.54 -43.64
N VAL A 368 36.95 -14.59 -42.83
CA VAL A 368 37.54 -15.88 -43.24
C VAL A 368 36.52 -16.79 -43.88
N THR A 369 35.23 -16.53 -43.64
CA THR A 369 34.10 -17.29 -44.21
C THR A 369 33.00 -16.36 -44.72
N GLY A 370 32.28 -16.81 -45.75
CA GLY A 370 31.12 -16.13 -46.32
C GLY A 370 29.80 -16.77 -45.88
N SER A 371 28.71 -16.40 -46.55
CA SER A 371 27.38 -16.92 -46.26
C SER A 371 26.50 -17.02 -47.51
N ILE A 372 25.48 -17.87 -47.45
CA ILE A 372 24.42 -17.96 -48.45
C ILE A 372 23.07 -17.72 -47.76
N GLU A 373 22.30 -16.75 -48.25
CA GLU A 373 20.88 -16.56 -47.92
C GLU A 373 20.03 -17.30 -48.95
N VAL A 374 19.22 -18.24 -48.47
CA VAL A 374 18.26 -18.98 -49.29
C VAL A 374 16.85 -18.52 -48.92
N LYS A 375 16.08 -18.12 -49.93
CA LYS A 375 14.68 -17.71 -49.77
C LYS A 375 13.75 -18.74 -50.38
N ALA A 376 12.58 -18.93 -49.76
CA ALA A 376 11.47 -19.64 -50.37
C ALA A 376 10.40 -18.63 -50.78
N ALA A 377 9.84 -18.78 -51.97
CA ALA A 377 8.66 -18.07 -52.45
C ALA A 377 7.59 -19.12 -52.77
N THR A 378 6.74 -19.40 -51.78
CA THR A 378 5.69 -20.41 -51.85
C THR A 378 4.36 -19.77 -52.20
N SER A 379 3.75 -20.23 -53.28
CA SER A 379 2.42 -19.83 -53.74
C SER A 379 1.45 -21.00 -53.76
N GLY A 380 0.16 -20.68 -53.82
CA GLY A 380 -0.93 -21.66 -53.83
C GLY A 380 -1.42 -22.03 -52.43
N VAL A 381 -2.01 -23.22 -52.28
CA VAL A 381 -2.68 -23.68 -51.04
C VAL A 381 -2.25 -25.10 -50.67
N ASP A 382 -2.59 -25.53 -49.45
CA ASP A 382 -2.27 -26.85 -48.90
C ASP A 382 -0.76 -27.20 -48.87
N PHE A 383 0.08 -26.19 -48.67
CA PHE A 383 1.50 -26.37 -48.35
C PHE A 383 1.70 -26.71 -46.86
N THR A 384 2.79 -27.40 -46.54
CA THR A 384 3.14 -27.77 -45.16
C THR A 384 3.61 -26.54 -44.37
N ALA A 385 3.05 -26.32 -43.18
CA ALA A 385 3.46 -25.21 -42.31
C ALA A 385 4.89 -25.35 -41.77
N ASN A 386 5.42 -26.59 -41.72
CA ASN A 386 6.76 -26.89 -41.20
C ASN A 386 7.91 -26.39 -42.10
N GLY A 387 7.60 -25.73 -43.22
CA GLY A 387 8.59 -25.18 -44.13
C GLY A 387 9.36 -26.27 -44.88
N TYR A 388 10.57 -25.89 -45.29
CA TYR A 388 11.47 -26.70 -46.09
C TYR A 388 12.79 -26.91 -45.35
N THR A 389 13.65 -27.75 -45.89
CA THR A 389 15.03 -27.86 -45.45
C THR A 389 15.94 -27.55 -46.61
N VAL A 390 16.93 -26.71 -46.36
CA VAL A 390 18.01 -26.40 -47.30
C VAL A 390 19.18 -27.31 -46.98
N LEU A 391 19.72 -27.96 -48.00
CA LEU A 391 21.01 -28.64 -47.96
C LEU A 391 22.02 -27.79 -48.72
N ILE A 392 23.12 -27.45 -48.07
CA ILE A 392 24.31 -26.91 -48.73
C ILE A 392 25.38 -28.00 -48.74
N ASP A 393 25.84 -28.34 -49.95
CA ASP A 393 26.74 -29.45 -50.24
C ASP A 393 26.27 -30.77 -49.59
N VAL A 394 27.19 -31.56 -49.03
CA VAL A 394 26.92 -32.90 -48.49
C VAL A 394 26.66 -32.89 -46.97
N GLY A 395 26.67 -31.73 -46.30
CA GLY A 395 26.77 -31.68 -44.83
C GLY A 395 25.97 -30.63 -44.07
N SER A 396 25.58 -29.50 -44.70
CA SER A 396 24.92 -28.42 -43.98
C SER A 396 23.40 -28.47 -44.20
N LEU A 397 22.65 -28.76 -43.14
CA LEU A 397 21.19 -28.76 -43.12
C LEU A 397 20.69 -27.54 -42.35
N ALA A 398 19.76 -26.78 -42.93
CA ALA A 398 19.11 -25.68 -42.23
C ALA A 398 17.60 -25.63 -42.53
N PRO A 399 16.75 -25.38 -41.52
CA PRO A 399 15.33 -25.17 -41.75
C PRO A 399 15.10 -23.88 -42.53
N LEU A 400 14.15 -23.86 -43.45
CA LEU A 400 13.74 -22.70 -44.22
C LEU A 400 12.22 -22.52 -44.10
N PRO A 401 11.75 -21.47 -43.42
CA PRO A 401 10.32 -21.20 -43.30
C PRO A 401 9.65 -20.99 -44.67
N VAL A 402 8.36 -21.33 -44.76
CA VAL A 402 7.52 -20.99 -45.92
C VAL A 402 7.53 -19.47 -46.11
N ASN A 403 7.75 -18.99 -47.34
CA ASN A 403 7.87 -17.56 -47.64
C ASN A 403 8.92 -16.81 -46.78
N GLY A 404 9.88 -17.55 -46.23
CA GLY A 404 10.94 -17.04 -45.38
C GLY A 404 12.30 -17.06 -46.04
N ALA A 405 13.31 -16.69 -45.24
CA ALA A 405 14.71 -16.74 -45.61
C ALA A 405 15.50 -17.42 -44.49
N THR A 406 16.55 -18.15 -44.87
CA THR A 406 17.54 -18.70 -43.95
C THR A 406 18.93 -18.37 -44.47
N THR A 407 19.78 -17.85 -43.60
CA THR A 407 21.18 -17.53 -43.93
C THR A 407 22.10 -18.55 -43.26
N ILE A 408 22.90 -19.22 -44.07
CA ILE A 408 23.89 -20.22 -43.63
C ILE A 408 25.27 -19.59 -43.81
N GLY A 409 25.97 -19.37 -42.70
CA GLY A 409 27.32 -18.81 -42.67
C GLY A 409 28.40 -19.88 -42.46
N GLY A 410 29.67 -19.47 -42.46
CA GLY A 410 30.80 -20.38 -42.24
C GLY A 410 31.27 -21.09 -43.50
N LEU A 411 30.86 -20.60 -44.67
CA LEU A 411 31.20 -21.19 -45.96
C LEU A 411 32.55 -20.68 -46.45
N THR A 412 33.36 -21.56 -47.03
CA THR A 412 34.61 -21.19 -47.68
C THR A 412 34.35 -20.37 -48.96
N ALA A 413 35.36 -19.64 -49.45
CA ALA A 413 35.24 -19.02 -50.76
C ALA A 413 35.14 -20.09 -51.86
N GLY A 414 34.23 -19.92 -52.82
CA GLY A 414 34.01 -20.86 -53.92
C GLY A 414 32.54 -21.15 -54.22
N ASP A 415 32.31 -22.11 -55.12
CA ASP A 415 30.97 -22.56 -55.49
C ASP A 415 30.43 -23.59 -54.51
N HIS A 416 29.19 -23.40 -54.07
CA HIS A 416 28.45 -24.31 -53.19
C HIS A 416 27.16 -24.78 -53.85
N THR A 417 26.78 -26.04 -53.60
CA THR A 417 25.56 -26.64 -54.14
C THR A 417 24.40 -26.51 -53.14
N VAL A 418 23.34 -25.80 -53.50
CA VAL A 418 22.17 -25.54 -52.65
C VAL A 418 20.96 -26.34 -53.15
N ARG A 419 20.39 -27.21 -52.30
CA ARG A 419 19.22 -28.04 -52.60
C ARG A 419 18.07 -27.75 -51.64
N LEU A 420 16.86 -27.58 -52.15
CA LEU A 420 15.66 -27.52 -51.34
C LEU A 420 15.02 -28.91 -51.23
N VAL A 421 14.68 -29.35 -50.03
CA VAL A 421 13.94 -30.60 -49.76
C VAL A 421 12.78 -30.35 -48.82
N GLY A 422 11.78 -31.25 -48.84
CA GLY A 422 10.60 -31.14 -47.98
C GLY A 422 9.32 -30.53 -48.59
N PRO A 423 9.26 -29.99 -49.84
CA PRO A 423 7.97 -29.72 -50.46
C PRO A 423 7.09 -30.98 -50.52
N ALA A 424 5.81 -30.84 -50.18
CA ALA A 424 4.84 -31.92 -50.20
C ALA A 424 4.55 -32.39 -51.64
N GLY A 425 3.97 -33.59 -51.79
CA GLY A 425 3.72 -34.19 -53.12
C GLY A 425 2.78 -33.39 -54.03
N ASN A 426 1.98 -32.49 -53.47
CA ASN A 426 1.14 -31.52 -54.18
C ASN A 426 1.86 -30.20 -54.52
N CYS A 427 3.17 -30.12 -54.29
CA CYS A 427 3.98 -28.93 -54.53
C CYS A 427 5.06 -29.19 -55.60
N THR A 428 5.28 -28.21 -56.48
CA THR A 428 6.32 -28.24 -57.51
C THR A 428 7.32 -27.09 -57.31
N ILE A 429 8.62 -27.38 -57.40
CA ILE A 429 9.70 -26.37 -57.35
C ILE A 429 9.98 -25.89 -58.78
N ALA A 430 10.03 -24.58 -59.00
CA ALA A 430 10.37 -24.02 -60.31
C ALA A 430 11.89 -23.99 -60.55
N GLY A 431 12.29 -24.35 -61.77
CA GLY A 431 13.68 -24.37 -62.21
C GLY A 431 14.53 -25.47 -61.55
N ASP A 432 15.85 -25.28 -61.59
CA ASP A 432 16.80 -26.29 -61.14
C ASP A 432 16.78 -26.46 -59.60
N ASN A 433 16.90 -27.71 -59.18
CA ASN A 433 17.11 -28.10 -57.78
C ASN A 433 17.92 -29.40 -57.76
N PRO A 434 19.22 -29.39 -57.40
CA PRO A 434 19.97 -28.30 -56.74
C PRO A 434 20.45 -27.16 -57.66
N ARG A 435 20.91 -26.05 -57.06
CA ARG A 435 21.48 -24.85 -57.70
C ARG A 435 22.92 -24.59 -57.24
N ALA A 436 23.78 -24.05 -58.10
CA ALA A 436 25.12 -23.59 -57.72
C ALA A 436 25.10 -22.11 -57.27
N VAL A 437 25.78 -21.78 -56.17
CA VAL A 437 25.87 -20.43 -55.61
C VAL A 437 27.32 -20.14 -55.22
N HIS A 438 27.87 -19.03 -55.73
CA HIS A 438 29.25 -18.62 -55.46
C HIS A 438 29.36 -17.74 -54.22
N VAL A 439 30.31 -18.04 -53.32
CA VAL A 439 30.58 -17.30 -52.08
C VAL A 439 31.95 -16.63 -52.13
N THR A 440 32.03 -15.35 -51.74
CA THR A 440 33.31 -14.61 -51.61
C THR A 440 33.69 -14.36 -50.14
N THR A 441 34.98 -14.19 -49.86
CA THR A 441 35.53 -13.88 -48.51
C THR A 441 36.61 -12.79 -48.59
N GLY A 442 37.14 -12.34 -47.44
CA GLY A 442 38.23 -11.34 -47.37
C GLY A 442 37.78 -9.88 -47.26
N GLY A 443 36.47 -9.61 -47.27
CA GLY A 443 35.92 -8.29 -46.97
C GLY A 443 35.93 -7.97 -45.47
N VAL A 444 35.84 -6.69 -45.13
CA VAL A 444 35.59 -6.22 -43.75
C VAL A 444 34.14 -6.42 -43.30
N THR A 445 33.28 -6.89 -44.20
CA THR A 445 31.91 -7.37 -43.94
C THR A 445 31.77 -8.78 -44.52
N ARG A 446 30.86 -9.58 -43.96
CA ARG A 446 30.55 -10.90 -44.53
C ARG A 446 29.75 -10.71 -45.82
N ASP A 447 30.28 -11.21 -46.93
CA ASP A 447 29.51 -11.29 -48.15
C ASP A 447 28.43 -12.38 -48.03
N THR A 448 27.23 -12.08 -48.52
CA THR A 448 26.08 -12.98 -48.48
C THR A 448 25.55 -13.16 -49.89
N ALA A 449 25.91 -14.29 -50.49
CA ALA A 449 25.34 -14.73 -51.76
C ALA A 449 23.86 -15.09 -51.56
N ARG A 450 23.02 -14.90 -52.59
CA ARG A 450 21.57 -15.06 -52.48
C ARG A 450 21.01 -15.99 -53.54
N THR A 451 20.08 -16.86 -53.15
CA THR A 451 19.30 -17.68 -54.08
C THR A 451 17.85 -17.82 -53.59
N THR A 452 16.90 -17.98 -54.51
CA THR A 452 15.47 -18.10 -54.19
C THR A 452 14.89 -19.34 -54.88
N PHE A 453 14.12 -20.13 -54.14
CA PHE A 453 13.32 -21.23 -54.67
C PHE A 453 11.85 -20.83 -54.72
N GLU A 454 11.26 -20.88 -55.91
CA GLU A 454 9.81 -20.71 -56.08
C GLU A 454 9.13 -22.08 -55.98
N VAL A 455 8.13 -22.19 -55.11
CA VAL A 455 7.38 -23.43 -54.86
C VAL A 455 5.90 -23.15 -55.08
N THR A 456 5.22 -23.93 -55.92
CA THR A 456 3.78 -23.79 -56.16
C THR A 456 3.06 -25.03 -55.67
N CYS A 457 2.08 -24.87 -54.78
CA CYS A 457 1.29 -25.97 -54.22
C CYS A 457 -0.17 -25.89 -54.63
N VAL A 458 -0.80 -27.04 -54.88
CA VAL A 458 -2.21 -27.12 -55.32
C VAL A 458 -3.11 -27.67 -54.23
N ALA A 459 -4.39 -27.25 -54.27
CA ALA A 459 -5.43 -27.70 -53.36
C ALA A 459 -5.62 -29.23 -53.47
N VAL A 460 -5.51 -29.93 -52.35
CA VAL A 460 -5.87 -31.34 -52.22
C VAL A 460 -7.29 -31.53 -51.69
N THR A 461 -7.85 -30.47 -51.09
CA THR A 461 -9.23 -30.44 -50.58
C THR A 461 -9.92 -29.11 -50.91
N GLY A 462 -11.25 -29.13 -51.01
CA GLY A 462 -12.11 -27.95 -51.15
C GLY A 462 -12.97 -27.69 -49.90
N SER A 463 -14.00 -26.87 -50.06
CA SER A 463 -15.00 -26.63 -49.03
C SER A 463 -16.42 -26.54 -49.59
N ILE A 464 -17.41 -26.76 -48.72
CA ILE A 464 -18.83 -26.62 -49.02
C ILE A 464 -19.43 -25.59 -48.06
N GLN A 465 -20.03 -24.54 -48.60
CA GLN A 465 -20.77 -23.53 -47.84
C GLN A 465 -22.28 -23.83 -47.96
N VAL A 466 -22.93 -24.04 -46.82
CA VAL A 466 -24.36 -24.34 -46.71
C VAL A 466 -25.05 -23.17 -46.02
N THR A 467 -26.09 -22.63 -46.65
CA THR A 467 -26.90 -21.53 -46.10
C THR A 467 -28.32 -22.01 -45.85
N ALA A 468 -28.89 -21.65 -44.70
CA ALA A 468 -30.32 -21.74 -44.47
C ALA A 468 -30.92 -20.36 -44.76
N ALA A 469 -32.06 -20.32 -45.44
CA ALA A 469 -32.82 -19.11 -45.68
C ALA A 469 -34.25 -19.37 -45.20
N THR A 470 -34.57 -18.90 -44.01
CA THR A 470 -35.82 -19.12 -43.29
C THR A 470 -36.67 -17.86 -43.30
N SER A 471 -37.91 -18.00 -43.74
CA SER A 471 -38.94 -16.96 -43.80
C SER A 471 -40.15 -17.36 -42.94
N GLY A 472 -41.00 -16.43 -42.52
CA GLY A 472 -42.16 -16.73 -41.68
C GLY A 472 -42.29 -15.86 -40.44
N ILE A 473 -43.18 -16.25 -39.52
CA ILE A 473 -43.47 -15.50 -38.27
C ILE A 473 -42.88 -16.21 -37.05
N ASP A 474 -43.24 -17.47 -36.80
CA ASP A 474 -42.70 -18.25 -35.68
C ASP A 474 -41.52 -19.10 -36.15
N LEU A 475 -40.35 -18.46 -36.27
CA LEU A 475 -39.11 -19.11 -36.69
C LEU A 475 -38.63 -20.12 -35.63
N ASP A 476 -37.91 -21.16 -36.07
CA ASP A 476 -37.31 -22.18 -35.21
C ASP A 476 -36.18 -21.58 -34.34
N PRO A 477 -36.36 -21.38 -33.02
CA PRO A 477 -35.32 -20.77 -32.19
C PRO A 477 -34.06 -21.65 -32.06
N ASP A 478 -34.17 -22.96 -32.27
CA ASP A 478 -33.07 -23.92 -32.08
C ASP A 478 -32.19 -24.07 -33.35
N GLY A 479 -32.65 -23.55 -34.49
CA GLY A 479 -31.93 -23.61 -35.76
C GLY A 479 -31.92 -25.01 -36.40
N TYR A 480 -30.88 -25.31 -37.18
CA TYR A 480 -30.77 -26.52 -38.01
C TYR A 480 -29.42 -27.19 -37.86
N THR A 481 -29.32 -28.42 -38.35
CA THR A 481 -28.03 -29.13 -38.48
C THR A 481 -27.85 -29.60 -39.92
N VAL A 482 -26.64 -29.41 -40.44
CA VAL A 482 -26.20 -29.87 -41.76
C VAL A 482 -25.34 -31.11 -41.59
N LEU A 483 -25.57 -32.13 -42.41
CA LEU A 483 -24.80 -33.38 -42.48
C LEU A 483 -24.19 -33.55 -43.88
N LEU A 484 -22.89 -33.85 -43.95
CA LEU A 484 -22.15 -34.14 -45.17
C LEU A 484 -21.77 -35.63 -45.23
N ASP A 485 -22.15 -36.33 -46.31
CA ASP A 485 -21.83 -37.75 -46.64
C ASP A 485 -22.01 -38.76 -45.50
N ASN A 486 -22.94 -38.51 -44.58
CA ASN A 486 -23.18 -39.29 -43.35
C ASN A 486 -22.06 -39.24 -42.30
N GLY A 487 -21.14 -38.27 -42.38
CA GLY A 487 -20.04 -38.07 -41.44
C GLY A 487 -20.10 -36.75 -40.68
N GLN A 488 -19.66 -35.66 -41.32
CA GLN A 488 -19.48 -34.38 -40.64
C GLN A 488 -20.81 -33.64 -40.43
N GLN A 489 -21.09 -33.26 -39.19
CA GLN A 489 -22.24 -32.44 -38.82
C GLN A 489 -21.82 -31.03 -38.41
N ARG A 490 -22.62 -30.03 -38.80
CA ARG A 490 -22.43 -28.63 -38.38
C ARG A 490 -23.77 -28.00 -38.01
N PRO A 491 -23.87 -27.33 -36.84
CA PRO A 491 -25.05 -26.55 -36.51
C PRO A 491 -25.14 -25.33 -37.44
N LEU A 492 -26.35 -24.89 -37.70
CA LEU A 492 -26.69 -23.81 -38.64
C LEU A 492 -27.85 -23.01 -38.06
N GLY A 493 -27.60 -21.77 -37.66
CA GLY A 493 -28.66 -20.91 -37.12
C GLY A 493 -29.76 -20.57 -38.15
N VAL A 494 -30.85 -19.97 -37.67
CA VAL A 494 -31.90 -19.42 -38.54
C VAL A 494 -31.29 -18.36 -39.46
N ASN A 495 -31.51 -18.49 -40.78
CA ASN A 495 -30.83 -17.66 -41.78
C ASN A 495 -29.28 -17.73 -41.75
N GLY A 496 -28.73 -18.77 -41.13
CA GLY A 496 -27.29 -18.93 -40.91
C GLY A 496 -26.55 -19.52 -42.10
N THR A 497 -25.22 -19.42 -42.05
CA THR A 497 -24.30 -20.05 -43.01
C THR A 497 -23.26 -20.88 -42.26
N ALA A 498 -23.00 -22.10 -42.72
CA ALA A 498 -21.92 -22.97 -42.25
C ALA A 498 -20.98 -23.32 -43.40
N VAL A 499 -19.68 -23.38 -43.14
CA VAL A 499 -18.66 -23.83 -44.10
C VAL A 499 -18.04 -25.12 -43.57
N ILE A 500 -18.04 -26.15 -44.41
CA ILE A 500 -17.38 -27.43 -44.17
C ILE A 500 -16.10 -27.45 -45.01
N GLU A 501 -14.95 -27.41 -44.35
CA GLU A 501 -13.63 -27.41 -44.99
C GLU A 501 -13.01 -28.81 -45.01
N GLY A 502 -12.04 -29.02 -45.91
CA GLY A 502 -11.30 -30.28 -45.99
C GLY A 502 -12.03 -31.37 -46.76
N VAL A 503 -12.93 -30.99 -47.66
CA VAL A 503 -13.74 -31.91 -48.46
C VAL A 503 -12.89 -32.42 -49.63
N SER A 504 -12.87 -33.73 -49.87
CA SER A 504 -12.16 -34.30 -51.02
C SER A 504 -12.73 -33.81 -52.35
N GLY A 505 -11.99 -33.96 -53.45
CA GLY A 505 -12.55 -33.68 -54.79
C GLY A 505 -13.56 -34.76 -55.19
N GLY A 506 -14.69 -34.34 -55.79
CA GLY A 506 -15.75 -35.25 -56.23
C GLY A 506 -17.17 -34.81 -55.84
N ASP A 507 -18.14 -35.71 -56.00
CA ASP A 507 -19.53 -35.49 -55.62
C ASP A 507 -19.78 -35.82 -54.15
N HIS A 508 -20.54 -34.96 -53.46
CA HIS A 508 -20.84 -35.03 -52.04
C HIS A 508 -22.33 -34.78 -51.76
N SER A 509 -22.91 -35.48 -50.78
CA SER A 509 -24.31 -35.38 -50.35
C SER A 509 -24.45 -34.50 -49.10
N VAL A 510 -25.27 -33.45 -49.19
CA VAL A 510 -25.56 -32.50 -48.11
C VAL A 510 -27.02 -32.62 -47.67
N ILE A 511 -27.25 -32.82 -46.37
CA ILE A 511 -28.57 -33.00 -45.76
C ILE A 511 -28.79 -31.90 -44.72
N LEU A 512 -29.98 -31.30 -44.67
CA LEU A 512 -30.41 -30.40 -43.60
C LEU A 512 -31.53 -31.04 -42.77
N PHE A 513 -31.41 -31.02 -41.45
CA PHE A 513 -32.41 -31.58 -40.53
C PHE A 513 -32.52 -30.76 -39.24
N GLY A 514 -33.54 -31.05 -38.42
CA GLY A 514 -33.79 -30.38 -37.13
C GLY A 514 -34.88 -29.32 -37.14
N ALA A 515 -35.49 -29.01 -38.29
CA ALA A 515 -36.58 -28.03 -38.37
C ALA A 515 -37.83 -28.48 -37.59
N VAL A 516 -38.37 -27.60 -36.74
CA VAL A 516 -39.65 -27.79 -36.04
C VAL A 516 -40.84 -27.94 -37.00
N GLY A 517 -41.90 -28.61 -36.54
CA GLY A 517 -43.04 -29.00 -37.38
C GLY A 517 -43.82 -27.86 -38.06
N ASN A 518 -43.71 -26.62 -37.58
CA ASN A 518 -44.32 -25.45 -38.22
C ASN A 518 -43.44 -24.81 -39.32
N CYS A 519 -42.24 -25.35 -39.58
CA CYS A 519 -41.32 -24.91 -40.64
C CYS A 519 -41.20 -25.99 -41.74
N ALA A 520 -41.51 -25.63 -42.98
CA ALA A 520 -41.41 -26.53 -44.13
C ALA A 520 -40.12 -26.26 -44.94
N LEU A 521 -39.36 -27.31 -45.25
CA LEU A 521 -38.20 -27.27 -46.14
C LEU A 521 -38.62 -27.37 -47.61
N ALA A 522 -38.10 -26.47 -48.46
CA ALA A 522 -38.38 -26.47 -49.89
C ALA A 522 -37.25 -27.12 -50.72
N GLY A 523 -37.67 -27.91 -51.71
CA GLY A 523 -36.80 -28.58 -52.67
C GLY A 523 -36.16 -29.86 -52.13
N ASP A 524 -35.16 -30.36 -52.87
CA ASP A 524 -34.51 -31.64 -52.57
C ASP A 524 -33.72 -31.60 -51.26
N ASN A 525 -33.84 -32.69 -50.51
CA ASN A 525 -33.08 -32.99 -49.31
C ASN A 525 -33.01 -34.53 -49.18
N PRO A 526 -31.85 -35.18 -49.38
CA PRO A 526 -30.49 -34.62 -49.54
C PRO A 526 -30.25 -33.90 -50.89
N ARG A 527 -29.17 -33.10 -50.98
CA ARG A 527 -28.66 -32.46 -52.21
C ARG A 527 -27.25 -32.90 -52.56
N THR A 528 -26.96 -33.12 -53.84
CA THR A 528 -25.60 -33.43 -54.32
C THR A 528 -24.86 -32.16 -54.76
N VAL A 529 -23.60 -32.01 -54.35
CA VAL A 529 -22.69 -30.91 -54.72
C VAL A 529 -21.33 -31.46 -55.18
N HIS A 530 -20.68 -30.80 -56.15
CA HIS A 530 -19.39 -31.26 -56.72
C HIS A 530 -18.25 -30.33 -56.32
N VAL A 531 -17.21 -30.84 -55.64
CA VAL A 531 -16.03 -30.08 -55.18
C VAL A 531 -14.84 -30.30 -56.13
N THR A 532 -14.24 -29.21 -56.61
CA THR A 532 -13.06 -29.25 -57.48
C THR A 532 -11.75 -29.12 -56.68
N THR A 533 -10.73 -29.92 -56.99
CA THR A 533 -9.38 -29.83 -56.40
C THR A 533 -8.30 -29.71 -57.49
N GLY A 534 -7.05 -29.42 -57.11
CA GLY A 534 -5.91 -29.28 -58.02
C GLY A 534 -5.63 -27.85 -58.53
N GLY A 535 -6.46 -26.87 -58.15
CA GLY A 535 -6.20 -25.45 -58.39
C GLY A 535 -5.22 -24.85 -57.39
N VAL A 536 -4.64 -23.68 -57.71
CA VAL A 536 -3.81 -22.89 -56.77
C VAL A 536 -4.64 -22.16 -55.71
N THR A 537 -5.97 -22.26 -55.75
CA THR A 537 -6.89 -21.74 -54.75
C THR A 537 -7.84 -22.85 -54.31
N ARG A 538 -8.38 -22.74 -53.09
CA ARG A 538 -9.37 -23.69 -52.57
C ARG A 538 -10.74 -23.36 -53.16
N ASP A 539 -11.37 -24.35 -53.80
CA ASP A 539 -12.75 -24.22 -54.30
C ASP A 539 -13.75 -24.23 -53.14
N THR A 540 -14.81 -23.42 -53.25
CA THR A 540 -15.90 -23.35 -52.26
C THR A 540 -17.24 -23.45 -52.97
N VAL A 541 -17.84 -24.64 -52.90
CA VAL A 541 -19.14 -24.93 -53.49
C VAL A 541 -20.24 -24.39 -52.58
N ARG A 542 -21.25 -23.71 -53.12
CA ARG A 542 -22.32 -23.09 -52.32
C ARG A 542 -23.66 -23.76 -52.58
N THR A 543 -24.40 -24.04 -51.51
CA THR A 543 -25.79 -24.54 -51.58
C THR A 543 -26.66 -23.88 -50.51
N THR A 544 -27.95 -23.65 -50.83
CA THR A 544 -28.89 -22.93 -49.96
C THR A 544 -30.18 -23.71 -49.79
N PHE A 545 -30.54 -24.02 -48.54
CA PHE A 545 -31.83 -24.60 -48.16
C PHE A 545 -32.82 -23.47 -47.82
N GLN A 546 -34.03 -23.56 -48.39
CA GLN A 546 -35.10 -22.56 -48.19
C GLN A 546 -36.15 -23.14 -47.25
N LEU A 547 -36.52 -22.39 -46.21
CA LEU A 547 -37.52 -22.79 -45.21
C LEU A 547 -38.60 -21.71 -45.03
N THR A 548 -39.83 -22.14 -44.80
CA THR A 548 -40.97 -21.24 -44.50
C THR A 548 -41.72 -21.70 -43.26
N CYS A 549 -41.82 -20.84 -42.25
CA CYS A 549 -42.49 -21.10 -40.97
C CYS A 549 -43.83 -20.35 -40.84
N VAL A 550 -44.84 -20.96 -40.23
CA VAL A 550 -46.19 -20.38 -40.05
C VAL A 550 -46.51 -19.99 -38.60
N ARG A 551 -47.46 -19.07 -38.39
CA ARG A 551 -47.89 -18.55 -37.07
C ARG A 551 -48.59 -19.64 -36.24
N VAL A 552 -48.28 -19.73 -34.96
CA VAL A 552 -48.89 -20.61 -33.97
C VAL A 552 -49.65 -19.79 -32.92
N GLU A 553 -50.91 -20.13 -32.67
CA GLU A 553 -51.75 -19.46 -31.67
C GLU A 553 -51.22 -19.75 -30.25
N LYS A 554 -51.22 -18.74 -29.36
CA LYS A 554 -50.68 -18.86 -28.00
C LYS A 554 -51.74 -18.51 -26.94
N ILE A 555 -51.64 -19.16 -25.79
CA ILE A 555 -52.39 -18.84 -24.57
C ILE A 555 -51.43 -18.43 -23.47
N ALA A 556 -51.79 -17.41 -22.68
CA ALA A 556 -51.10 -17.08 -21.44
C ALA A 556 -52.02 -17.45 -20.27
N PHE A 557 -51.48 -18.12 -19.27
CA PHE A 557 -52.24 -18.57 -18.11
C PHE A 557 -51.38 -18.52 -16.86
N GLN A 558 -52.06 -18.39 -15.72
CA GLN A 558 -51.42 -18.53 -14.43
C GLN A 558 -51.24 -20.03 -14.13
N SER A 559 -50.02 -20.43 -13.79
CA SER A 559 -49.68 -21.76 -13.30
C SER A 559 -49.29 -21.68 -11.83
N LYS A 560 -49.70 -22.68 -11.03
CA LYS A 560 -49.40 -22.73 -9.60
C LYS A 560 -48.76 -24.07 -9.27
N THR A 561 -47.49 -24.04 -8.86
CA THR A 561 -46.71 -25.24 -8.48
C THR A 561 -46.67 -25.44 -6.96
N SER A 562 -46.88 -24.39 -6.17
CA SER A 562 -47.00 -24.42 -4.71
C SER A 562 -47.93 -23.31 -4.19
N VAL A 563 -48.27 -23.31 -2.90
CA VAL A 563 -49.22 -22.33 -2.30
C VAL A 563 -48.79 -20.86 -2.50
N ASP A 564 -47.49 -20.60 -2.57
CA ASP A 564 -46.90 -19.25 -2.60
C ASP A 564 -46.27 -18.88 -3.96
N GLU A 565 -46.17 -19.82 -4.89
CA GLU A 565 -45.48 -19.64 -6.18
C GLU A 565 -46.48 -19.67 -7.35
N ALA A 566 -47.11 -18.52 -7.60
CA ALA A 566 -47.87 -18.31 -8.83
C ALA A 566 -46.95 -17.78 -9.94
N THR A 567 -47.02 -18.40 -11.11
CA THR A 567 -46.24 -18.03 -12.29
C THR A 567 -47.12 -17.80 -13.50
N ILE A 568 -46.62 -17.00 -14.44
CA ILE A 568 -47.20 -16.79 -15.75
C ILE A 568 -46.51 -17.73 -16.72
N ALA A 569 -47.29 -18.58 -17.38
CA ALA A 569 -46.83 -19.47 -18.42
C ALA A 569 -47.51 -19.14 -19.76
N VAL A 570 -46.80 -19.42 -20.85
CA VAL A 570 -47.30 -19.34 -22.21
C VAL A 570 -47.15 -20.69 -22.88
N ALA A 571 -48.18 -21.13 -23.59
CA ALA A 571 -48.17 -22.35 -24.39
C ALA A 571 -48.78 -22.07 -25.77
N TYR A 572 -48.56 -22.97 -26.71
CA TYR A 572 -49.39 -23.02 -27.91
C TYR A 572 -50.84 -23.37 -27.53
N ALA A 573 -51.80 -22.93 -28.33
CA ALA A 573 -53.23 -23.11 -28.06
C ALA A 573 -53.67 -24.58 -28.06
N ASP A 574 -52.86 -25.48 -28.62
CA ASP A 574 -53.04 -26.94 -28.54
C ASP A 574 -52.48 -27.56 -27.24
N GLY A 575 -51.88 -26.74 -26.37
CA GLY A 575 -51.30 -27.14 -25.09
C GLY A 575 -49.83 -27.57 -25.17
N SER A 576 -49.22 -27.57 -26.36
CA SER A 576 -47.80 -27.88 -26.53
C SER A 576 -46.90 -26.66 -26.26
N ASN A 577 -45.60 -26.90 -26.12
CA ASN A 577 -44.57 -25.87 -25.94
C ASN A 577 -44.85 -24.91 -24.77
N THR A 578 -45.22 -25.46 -23.61
CA THR A 578 -45.46 -24.67 -22.40
C THR A 578 -44.14 -24.16 -21.82
N VAL A 579 -44.02 -22.84 -21.69
CA VAL A 579 -42.87 -22.14 -21.12
C VAL A 579 -43.32 -21.24 -19.97
N THR A 580 -42.68 -21.38 -18.81
CA THR A 580 -42.88 -20.47 -17.67
C THR A 580 -42.04 -19.21 -17.87
N LEU A 581 -42.67 -18.04 -17.80
CA LEU A 581 -42.04 -16.75 -18.12
C LEU A 581 -41.64 -15.93 -16.89
N ALA A 582 -42.54 -15.78 -15.91
CA ALA A 582 -42.30 -14.92 -14.75
C ALA A 582 -43.18 -15.30 -13.54
N THR A 583 -42.80 -14.89 -12.34
CA THR A 583 -43.64 -14.96 -11.14
C THR A 583 -44.71 -13.87 -11.15
N GLY A 584 -45.98 -14.26 -10.98
CA GLY A 584 -47.10 -13.33 -11.05
C GLY A 584 -48.46 -14.00 -11.25
N THR A 585 -49.50 -13.18 -11.32
CA THR A 585 -50.90 -13.61 -11.48
C THR A 585 -51.65 -12.76 -12.51
N GLY A 586 -52.76 -13.32 -13.02
CA GLY A 586 -53.69 -12.61 -13.92
C GLY A 586 -53.04 -12.03 -15.18
N PRO A 587 -52.49 -12.87 -16.09
CA PRO A 587 -51.90 -12.38 -17.32
C PRO A 587 -52.96 -11.83 -18.28
N SER A 588 -52.60 -10.77 -19.01
CA SER A 588 -53.41 -10.18 -20.08
C SER A 588 -52.53 -9.81 -21.26
N TRP A 589 -52.86 -10.34 -22.43
CA TRP A 589 -52.17 -9.99 -23.68
C TRP A 589 -52.53 -8.58 -24.15
N SER A 590 -51.55 -7.85 -24.67
CA SER A 590 -51.80 -6.67 -25.48
C SER A 590 -52.52 -7.07 -26.78
N PRO A 591 -53.32 -6.17 -27.39
CA PRO A 591 -54.13 -6.51 -28.56
C PRO A 591 -53.33 -6.99 -29.77
N ASP A 592 -52.08 -6.55 -29.91
CA ASP A 592 -51.13 -6.96 -30.94
C ASP A 592 -50.44 -8.31 -30.65
N GLY A 593 -50.65 -8.89 -29.47
CA GLY A 593 -50.00 -10.12 -29.01
C GLY A 593 -48.52 -9.97 -28.69
N ALA A 594 -47.99 -8.75 -28.59
CA ALA A 594 -46.57 -8.51 -28.37
C ALA A 594 -46.18 -8.57 -26.89
N LYS A 595 -47.09 -8.16 -25.99
CA LYS A 595 -46.80 -7.96 -24.57
C LYS A 595 -47.83 -8.65 -23.67
N ILE A 596 -47.41 -8.96 -22.46
CA ILE A 596 -48.26 -9.51 -21.39
C ILE A 596 -48.18 -8.56 -20.20
N ALA A 597 -49.33 -8.03 -19.77
CA ALA A 597 -49.49 -7.37 -18.47
C ALA A 597 -49.89 -8.40 -17.40
N PHE A 598 -49.36 -8.27 -16.19
CA PHE A 598 -49.67 -9.18 -15.09
C PHE A 598 -49.43 -8.50 -13.75
N ALA A 599 -50.02 -9.03 -12.68
CA ALA A 599 -49.68 -8.64 -11.32
C ALA A 599 -48.40 -9.36 -10.91
N ALA A 600 -47.33 -8.60 -10.73
CA ALA A 600 -46.01 -9.12 -10.43
C ALA A 600 -45.90 -9.53 -8.96
N ILE A 601 -45.27 -10.68 -8.75
CA ILE A 601 -44.91 -11.21 -7.44
C ILE A 601 -43.39 -11.33 -7.43
N ASP A 602 -42.74 -10.69 -6.47
CA ASP A 602 -41.30 -10.80 -6.28
C ASP A 602 -40.97 -11.63 -5.05
N TYR A 603 -39.76 -12.17 -5.05
CA TYR A 603 -39.23 -12.96 -3.96
C TYR A 603 -38.32 -12.07 -3.11
N TYR A 604 -38.71 -11.80 -1.87
CA TYR A 604 -37.93 -10.98 -0.94
C TYR A 604 -37.53 -11.80 0.27
N CYS A 605 -36.24 -11.76 0.57
CA CYS A 605 -35.67 -12.34 1.76
C CYS A 605 -35.36 -11.23 2.75
N ASP A 606 -36.03 -11.24 3.91
CA ASP A 606 -35.72 -10.34 5.00
C ASP A 606 -34.58 -10.95 5.83
N TYR A 607 -33.45 -10.25 5.88
CA TYR A 607 -32.27 -10.66 6.63
C TYR A 607 -32.49 -10.64 8.15
N TYR A 608 -33.43 -9.83 8.66
CA TYR A 608 -33.69 -9.70 10.10
C TYR A 608 -34.66 -10.75 10.65
N TYR A 609 -35.50 -11.37 9.81
CA TYR A 609 -36.53 -12.33 10.23
C TYR A 609 -36.33 -13.77 9.71
N TYR A 610 -35.14 -14.09 9.16
CA TYR A 610 -34.77 -15.44 8.68
C TYR A 610 -35.85 -16.12 7.81
N GLY A 611 -36.42 -15.39 6.84
CA GLY A 611 -37.43 -15.94 5.94
C GLY A 611 -37.49 -15.22 4.60
N CYS A 612 -37.79 -15.98 3.56
CA CYS A 612 -38.06 -15.44 2.22
C CYS A 612 -39.54 -15.66 1.90
N TYR A 613 -40.18 -14.62 1.39
CA TYR A 613 -41.60 -14.62 1.09
C TYR A 613 -41.83 -14.05 -0.31
N TYR A 614 -42.79 -14.65 -1.01
CA TYR A 614 -43.35 -14.10 -2.22
C TYR A 614 -44.35 -13.00 -1.85
N TYR A 615 -44.16 -11.80 -2.39
CA TYR A 615 -45.00 -10.64 -2.09
C TYR A 615 -45.40 -9.95 -3.39
N PRO A 616 -46.68 -9.57 -3.54
CA PRO A 616 -47.12 -8.74 -4.65
C PRO A 616 -46.42 -7.38 -4.62
N VAL A 617 -45.88 -6.94 -5.76
CA VAL A 617 -45.17 -5.66 -5.88
C VAL A 617 -45.90 -4.60 -6.71
N GLY A 618 -46.91 -5.01 -7.48
CA GLY A 618 -47.69 -4.15 -8.36
C GLY A 618 -47.87 -4.77 -9.74
N LEU A 619 -48.20 -3.96 -10.74
CA LEU A 619 -48.40 -4.42 -12.11
C LEU A 619 -47.10 -4.34 -12.91
N ALA A 620 -46.81 -5.35 -13.72
CA ALA A 620 -45.70 -5.36 -14.65
C ALA A 620 -46.16 -5.72 -16.07
N VAL A 621 -45.32 -5.36 -17.04
CA VAL A 621 -45.47 -5.74 -18.45
C VAL A 621 -44.18 -6.38 -18.93
N MET A 622 -44.27 -7.45 -19.71
CA MET A 622 -43.14 -8.10 -20.38
C MET A 622 -43.48 -8.44 -21.84
N SER A 623 -42.48 -8.75 -22.65
CA SER A 623 -42.66 -9.32 -23.99
C SER A 623 -43.29 -10.73 -23.91
N GLY A 624 -43.93 -11.17 -24.98
CA GLY A 624 -44.55 -12.50 -25.06
C GLY A 624 -43.59 -13.70 -24.92
N ASP A 625 -42.28 -13.46 -25.01
CA ASP A 625 -41.20 -14.44 -24.76
C ASP A 625 -40.62 -14.35 -23.33
N GLY A 626 -41.19 -13.51 -22.47
CA GLY A 626 -40.74 -13.27 -21.09
C GLY A 626 -39.63 -12.23 -20.94
N SER A 627 -39.08 -11.72 -22.04
CA SER A 627 -38.04 -10.68 -22.00
C SER A 627 -38.60 -9.30 -21.66
N GLY A 628 -37.72 -8.37 -21.28
CA GLY A 628 -38.08 -6.95 -21.18
C GLY A 628 -39.14 -6.62 -20.12
N ARG A 629 -39.17 -7.36 -19.00
CA ARG A 629 -40.08 -7.10 -17.88
C ARG A 629 -39.86 -5.70 -17.30
N VAL A 630 -40.92 -4.91 -17.20
CA VAL A 630 -40.95 -3.55 -16.63
C VAL A 630 -42.09 -3.45 -15.62
N LEU A 631 -41.79 -2.94 -14.42
CA LEU A 631 -42.78 -2.64 -13.40
C LEU A 631 -43.48 -1.29 -13.71
N LEU A 632 -44.82 -1.29 -13.73
CA LEU A 632 -45.66 -0.12 -14.02
C LEU A 632 -46.20 0.55 -12.76
N THR A 633 -46.45 -0.21 -11.69
CA THR A 633 -46.91 0.31 -10.40
C THR A 633 -46.16 -0.36 -9.25
N ASN A 634 -46.14 0.30 -8.09
CA ASN A 634 -45.43 -0.15 -6.89
C ASN A 634 -46.37 -0.38 -5.69
N GLU A 635 -47.63 -0.71 -5.97
CA GLU A 635 -48.68 -0.92 -4.98
C GLU A 635 -49.06 -2.40 -4.99
N GLY A 636 -48.69 -3.14 -3.93
CA GLY A 636 -48.89 -4.60 -3.86
C GLY A 636 -50.36 -5.02 -3.87
N SER A 637 -51.30 -4.10 -3.67
CA SER A 637 -52.73 -4.36 -3.83
C SER A 637 -53.22 -4.30 -5.29
N ASP A 638 -52.38 -3.89 -6.23
CA ASP A 638 -52.73 -3.82 -7.65
C ASP A 638 -52.78 -5.21 -8.28
N ALA A 639 -53.91 -5.58 -8.86
CA ALA A 639 -54.14 -6.91 -9.43
C ALA A 639 -55.04 -6.90 -10.67
N GLN A 640 -55.05 -8.05 -11.37
CA GLN A 640 -55.98 -8.35 -12.48
C GLN A 640 -55.98 -7.29 -13.60
N PRO A 641 -54.81 -7.00 -14.21
CA PRO A 641 -54.73 -6.03 -15.31
C PRO A 641 -55.42 -6.56 -16.57
N THR A 642 -56.01 -5.65 -17.34
CA THR A 642 -56.52 -5.90 -18.69
C THR A 642 -56.19 -4.74 -19.63
N TRP A 643 -55.67 -5.07 -20.81
CA TRP A 643 -55.38 -4.08 -21.86
C TRP A 643 -56.64 -3.53 -22.49
N SER A 644 -56.64 -2.21 -22.75
CA SER A 644 -57.63 -1.62 -23.63
C SER A 644 -57.43 -2.12 -25.07
N PRO A 645 -58.49 -2.17 -25.90
CA PRO A 645 -58.43 -2.72 -27.26
C PRO A 645 -57.48 -1.97 -28.21
N ASP A 646 -57.20 -0.70 -27.92
CA ASP A 646 -56.23 0.13 -28.64
C ASP A 646 -54.79 -0.04 -28.13
N GLY A 647 -54.58 -0.82 -27.06
CA GLY A 647 -53.27 -1.08 -26.45
C GLY A 647 -52.69 0.11 -25.67
N THR A 648 -53.46 1.17 -25.41
CA THR A 648 -52.93 2.41 -24.80
C THR A 648 -53.13 2.49 -23.28
N LYS A 649 -54.04 1.69 -22.71
CA LYS A 649 -54.41 1.76 -21.30
C LYS A 649 -54.48 0.38 -20.67
N LEU A 650 -54.34 0.35 -19.35
CA LEU A 650 -54.65 -0.80 -18.51
C LEU A 650 -55.79 -0.45 -17.57
N ALA A 651 -56.82 -1.31 -17.51
CA ALA A 651 -57.76 -1.33 -16.40
C ALA A 651 -57.32 -2.41 -15.41
N PHE A 652 -57.46 -2.16 -14.12
CA PHE A 652 -57.01 -3.08 -13.07
C PHE A 652 -57.73 -2.80 -11.75
N ILE A 653 -57.53 -3.68 -10.77
CA ILE A 653 -58.08 -3.55 -9.42
C ILE A 653 -57.00 -3.02 -8.49
N SER A 654 -57.35 -2.08 -7.60
CA SER A 654 -56.45 -1.59 -6.56
C SER A 654 -57.22 -1.26 -5.29
N SER A 655 -56.60 -1.44 -4.12
CA SER A 655 -57.16 -1.00 -2.84
C SER A 655 -56.47 0.25 -2.26
N ARG A 656 -55.72 0.99 -3.09
CA ARG A 656 -54.96 2.19 -2.68
C ARG A 656 -55.77 3.29 -2.00
N SER A 657 -57.08 3.33 -2.21
CA SER A 657 -58.01 4.27 -1.56
C SER A 657 -58.58 3.75 -0.23
N GLY A 658 -58.07 2.60 0.26
CA GLY A 658 -58.59 1.88 1.42
C GLY A 658 -59.74 0.92 1.10
N ARG A 659 -60.19 0.86 -0.16
CA ARG A 659 -61.23 -0.07 -0.66
C ARG A 659 -60.89 -0.52 -2.08
N SER A 660 -61.30 -1.73 -2.46
CA SER A 660 -61.13 -2.23 -3.83
C SER A 660 -61.90 -1.35 -4.82
N GLY A 661 -61.24 -0.88 -5.88
CA GLY A 661 -61.84 -0.09 -6.95
C GLY A 661 -61.28 -0.48 -8.32
N VAL A 662 -62.02 -0.20 -9.39
CA VAL A 662 -61.51 -0.32 -10.76
C VAL A 662 -60.75 0.96 -11.11
N TYR A 663 -59.49 0.81 -11.46
CA TYR A 663 -58.61 1.90 -11.89
C TYR A 663 -58.25 1.75 -13.36
N VAL A 664 -58.05 2.89 -14.03
CA VAL A 664 -57.49 2.94 -15.38
C VAL A 664 -56.24 3.81 -15.39
N MET A 665 -55.21 3.37 -16.11
CA MET A 665 -53.98 4.12 -16.30
C MET A 665 -53.46 4.05 -17.73
N ASN A 666 -52.73 5.09 -18.13
CA ASN A 666 -51.87 5.13 -19.31
C ASN A 666 -50.43 5.39 -18.84
N ALA A 667 -49.73 4.33 -18.40
CA ALA A 667 -48.33 4.36 -17.93
C ALA A 667 -47.97 5.48 -16.91
N GLY A 668 -48.91 5.84 -16.01
CA GLY A 668 -48.76 6.96 -15.08
C GLY A 668 -49.72 6.85 -13.89
N VAL A 669 -50.12 7.98 -13.31
CA VAL A 669 -51.00 8.00 -12.11
C VAL A 669 -52.35 7.34 -12.42
N PRO A 670 -52.72 6.27 -11.70
CA PRO A 670 -53.99 5.60 -11.92
C PRO A 670 -55.19 6.45 -11.50
N THR A 671 -56.22 6.46 -12.34
CA THR A 671 -57.48 7.17 -12.09
C THR A 671 -58.54 6.17 -11.65
N LEU A 672 -59.21 6.43 -10.52
CA LEU A 672 -60.33 5.61 -10.04
C LEU A 672 -61.55 5.82 -10.95
N LEU A 673 -62.16 4.72 -11.40
CA LEU A 673 -63.42 4.76 -12.16
C LEU A 673 -64.65 4.54 -11.28
N THR A 674 -64.55 3.71 -10.24
CA THR A 674 -65.70 3.35 -9.38
C THR A 674 -65.72 4.16 -8.09
N ASP A 675 -66.72 5.03 -7.89
CA ASP A 675 -66.96 5.77 -6.64
C ASP A 675 -68.11 5.14 -5.82
N THR A 676 -68.01 3.83 -5.54
CA THR A 676 -69.05 3.07 -4.84
C THR A 676 -68.47 2.20 -3.71
N PRO A 677 -69.18 1.98 -2.60
CA PRO A 677 -68.67 1.25 -1.42
C PRO A 677 -68.60 -0.28 -1.58
N GLN A 678 -68.55 -0.80 -2.81
CA GLN A 678 -68.74 -2.22 -3.14
C GLN A 678 -67.43 -2.89 -3.51
N ALA A 679 -67.29 -4.18 -3.18
CA ALA A 679 -66.15 -4.96 -3.63
C ALA A 679 -66.24 -5.17 -5.15
N VAL A 680 -65.14 -4.90 -5.85
CA VAL A 680 -65.04 -5.07 -7.31
C VAL A 680 -63.85 -5.94 -7.68
N SER A 681 -63.97 -6.69 -8.78
CA SER A 681 -62.88 -7.50 -9.33
C SER A 681 -63.01 -7.72 -10.85
N LYS A 682 -61.93 -8.16 -11.49
CA LYS A 682 -61.86 -8.64 -12.88
C LYS A 682 -62.49 -7.67 -13.89
N PRO A 683 -61.86 -6.51 -14.13
CA PRO A 683 -62.28 -5.59 -15.18
C PRO A 683 -62.02 -6.19 -16.56
N ALA A 684 -62.90 -5.87 -17.51
CA ALA A 684 -62.82 -6.27 -18.91
C ALA A 684 -63.31 -5.14 -19.82
N TRP A 685 -62.46 -4.70 -20.75
CA TRP A 685 -62.80 -3.65 -21.71
C TRP A 685 -63.79 -4.13 -22.76
N SER A 686 -64.75 -3.27 -23.12
CA SER A 686 -65.50 -3.44 -24.35
C SER A 686 -64.56 -3.28 -25.56
N PRO A 687 -64.81 -3.96 -26.69
CA PRO A 687 -63.90 -3.92 -27.86
C PRO A 687 -63.77 -2.53 -28.51
N ASP A 688 -64.75 -1.65 -28.30
CA ASP A 688 -64.71 -0.25 -28.72
C ASP A 688 -63.95 0.67 -27.73
N GLY A 689 -63.49 0.14 -26.59
CA GLY A 689 -62.77 0.87 -25.55
C GLY A 689 -63.60 1.88 -24.76
N THR A 690 -64.93 1.89 -24.93
CA THR A 690 -65.80 2.91 -24.31
C THR A 690 -66.31 2.53 -22.92
N ARG A 691 -66.35 1.23 -22.59
CA ARG A 691 -66.92 0.69 -21.36
C ARG A 691 -65.99 -0.35 -20.73
N VAL A 692 -66.12 -0.53 -19.42
CA VAL A 692 -65.46 -1.57 -18.65
C VAL A 692 -66.53 -2.36 -17.91
N ALA A 693 -66.64 -3.66 -18.19
CA ALA A 693 -67.43 -4.59 -17.40
C ALA A 693 -66.57 -5.13 -16.25
N PHE A 694 -67.15 -5.40 -15.10
CA PHE A 694 -66.43 -5.94 -13.95
C PHE A 694 -67.39 -6.69 -13.03
N THR A 695 -66.82 -7.54 -12.18
CA THR A 695 -67.56 -8.18 -11.09
C THR A 695 -67.76 -7.16 -9.98
N CYS A 696 -68.98 -7.00 -9.48
CA CYS A 696 -69.35 -6.06 -8.42
C CYS A 696 -70.19 -6.75 -7.35
N VAL A 697 -70.09 -6.32 -6.09
CA VAL A 697 -70.94 -6.81 -5.00
C VAL A 697 -71.93 -5.71 -4.61
N VAL A 698 -73.12 -5.74 -5.18
CA VAL A 698 -74.15 -4.73 -4.92
C VAL A 698 -74.91 -5.02 -3.65
N ASP A 699 -75.34 -6.27 -3.50
CA ASP A 699 -76.01 -6.78 -2.31
C ASP A 699 -75.02 -7.66 -1.51
N SER A 700 -75.02 -7.53 -0.18
CA SER A 700 -74.06 -8.24 0.67
C SER A 700 -74.12 -9.75 0.43
N GLY A 701 -73.00 -10.33 -0.03
CA GLY A 701 -72.87 -11.75 -0.30
C GLY A 701 -73.29 -12.21 -1.71
N ASN A 702 -73.68 -11.31 -2.61
CA ASN A 702 -73.96 -11.62 -4.02
C ASN A 702 -73.08 -10.83 -4.99
N SER A 703 -72.40 -11.54 -5.91
CA SER A 703 -71.60 -10.94 -6.99
C SER A 703 -72.44 -10.84 -8.25
N ASP A 704 -72.38 -9.69 -8.91
CA ASP A 704 -73.07 -9.40 -10.16
C ASP A 704 -72.09 -8.91 -11.22
N ILE A 705 -72.53 -8.85 -12.48
CA ILE A 705 -71.82 -8.13 -13.53
C ILE A 705 -72.30 -6.69 -13.56
N CYS A 706 -71.37 -5.76 -13.40
CA CYS A 706 -71.60 -4.33 -13.59
C CYS A 706 -70.83 -3.81 -14.81
N VAL A 707 -71.26 -2.67 -15.33
CA VAL A 707 -70.56 -1.93 -16.39
C VAL A 707 -70.47 -0.45 -16.01
N ILE A 708 -69.37 0.18 -16.40
CA ILE A 708 -69.15 1.62 -16.27
C ILE A 708 -68.52 2.16 -17.55
N ASN A 709 -68.77 3.43 -17.87
CA ASN A 709 -68.05 4.08 -18.95
C ASN A 709 -66.58 4.25 -18.58
N ALA A 710 -65.69 4.19 -19.56
CA ALA A 710 -64.24 4.34 -19.37
C ALA A 710 -63.82 5.71 -18.79
N ASN A 711 -64.74 6.69 -18.77
CA ASN A 711 -64.58 7.99 -18.14
C ASN A 711 -65.11 8.06 -16.69
N GLY A 712 -65.57 6.94 -16.12
CA GLY A 712 -66.09 6.84 -14.75
C GLY A 712 -67.58 7.16 -14.59
N THR A 713 -68.30 7.45 -15.66
CA THR A 713 -69.76 7.75 -15.61
C THR A 713 -70.62 6.53 -15.95
N GLY A 714 -71.94 6.63 -15.76
CA GLY A 714 -72.89 5.66 -16.33
C GLY A 714 -72.83 4.25 -15.73
N PHE A 715 -72.47 4.13 -14.45
CA PHE A 715 -72.50 2.86 -13.74
C PHE A 715 -73.87 2.18 -13.86
N THR A 716 -73.89 0.92 -14.29
CA THR A 716 -75.09 0.09 -14.47
C THR A 716 -74.83 -1.34 -13.99
N ARG A 717 -75.71 -1.86 -13.14
CA ARG A 717 -75.74 -3.28 -12.76
C ARG A 717 -76.47 -4.07 -13.86
N LEU A 718 -75.79 -5.01 -14.51
CA LEU A 718 -76.33 -5.78 -15.65
C LEU A 718 -77.03 -7.07 -15.22
N THR A 719 -76.61 -7.67 -14.11
CA THR A 719 -77.25 -8.86 -13.53
C THR A 719 -77.66 -8.61 -12.08
N SER A 720 -78.74 -9.26 -11.64
CA SER A 720 -79.28 -9.06 -10.28
C SER A 720 -80.01 -10.29 -9.76
N ASP A 721 -79.73 -11.47 -10.32
CA ASP A 721 -80.33 -12.71 -9.84
C ASP A 721 -79.60 -13.22 -8.59
N PRO A 722 -80.19 -14.15 -7.81
CA PRO A 722 -79.56 -14.66 -6.59
C PRO A 722 -78.28 -15.48 -6.83
N GLY A 723 -77.96 -15.85 -8.07
CA GLY A 723 -76.72 -16.53 -8.43
C GLY A 723 -75.54 -15.58 -8.45
N GLN A 724 -74.35 -16.09 -8.14
CA GLN A 724 -73.11 -15.33 -8.26
C GLN A 724 -72.75 -15.23 -9.74
N ASP A 725 -72.66 -14.02 -10.26
CA ASP A 725 -72.17 -13.72 -11.59
C ASP A 725 -70.82 -12.97 -11.49
N ALA A 726 -69.80 -13.48 -12.16
CA ALA A 726 -68.43 -12.95 -12.07
C ALA A 726 -67.61 -13.16 -13.34
N LEU A 727 -66.42 -12.54 -13.38
CA LEU A 727 -65.38 -12.75 -14.40
C LEU A 727 -65.89 -12.45 -15.83
N PRO A 728 -66.37 -11.22 -16.11
CA PRO A 728 -66.88 -10.89 -17.43
C PRO A 728 -65.77 -10.87 -18.48
N ALA A 729 -66.09 -11.28 -19.70
CA ALA A 729 -65.23 -11.19 -20.87
C ALA A 729 -66.04 -10.83 -22.12
N TRP A 730 -65.69 -9.71 -22.74
CA TRP A 730 -66.35 -9.26 -23.96
C TRP A 730 -65.95 -10.13 -25.15
N LYS A 731 -66.94 -10.51 -25.95
CA LYS A 731 -66.67 -11.08 -27.27
C LYS A 731 -66.00 -10.01 -28.15
N PRO A 732 -65.00 -10.34 -28.99
CA PRO A 732 -64.25 -9.34 -29.75
C PRO A 732 -65.07 -8.45 -30.69
N ASP A 733 -66.24 -8.93 -31.13
CA ASP A 733 -67.18 -8.16 -31.97
C ASP A 733 -68.11 -7.23 -31.17
N GLY A 734 -68.02 -7.25 -29.84
CA GLY A 734 -68.81 -6.42 -28.92
C GLY A 734 -70.25 -6.87 -28.74
N SER A 735 -70.67 -7.94 -29.42
CA SER A 735 -72.08 -8.38 -29.43
C SER A 735 -72.53 -9.05 -28.13
N ARG A 736 -71.59 -9.61 -27.34
CA ARG A 736 -71.89 -10.39 -26.14
C ARG A 736 -70.85 -10.19 -25.04
N ILE A 737 -71.27 -10.41 -23.80
CA ILE A 737 -70.41 -10.55 -22.62
C ILE A 737 -70.55 -11.99 -22.12
N ALA A 738 -69.45 -12.75 -22.09
CA ALA A 738 -69.36 -14.03 -21.40
C ALA A 738 -69.06 -13.80 -19.92
N PHE A 739 -69.61 -14.61 -19.02
CA PHE A 739 -69.35 -14.52 -17.58
C PHE A 739 -69.59 -15.87 -16.91
N ALA A 740 -68.96 -16.08 -15.75
CA ALA A 740 -69.20 -17.23 -14.89
C ALA A 740 -70.43 -16.98 -14.02
N THR A 741 -71.31 -17.96 -13.89
CA THR A 741 -72.58 -17.86 -13.17
C THR A 741 -72.92 -19.13 -12.40
N THR A 742 -73.49 -19.02 -11.19
CA THR A 742 -73.99 -20.17 -10.41
C THR A 742 -75.49 -20.40 -10.56
N ARG A 743 -76.17 -19.66 -11.43
CA ARG A 743 -77.64 -19.68 -11.60
C ARG A 743 -78.26 -21.03 -12.00
N TYR A 744 -77.48 -21.98 -12.53
CA TYR A 744 -78.02 -23.19 -13.16
C TYR A 744 -77.77 -24.50 -12.38
N ALA A 745 -76.76 -24.60 -11.50
CA ALA A 745 -76.42 -25.88 -10.85
C ALA A 745 -75.47 -25.83 -9.63
N GLY A 746 -75.37 -24.71 -8.90
CA GLY A 746 -74.57 -24.62 -7.65
C GLY A 746 -73.04 -24.58 -7.82
N ALA A 747 -72.50 -25.00 -8.96
CA ALA A 747 -71.13 -24.73 -9.42
C ALA A 747 -71.12 -23.59 -10.47
N TYR A 748 -69.97 -22.94 -10.67
CA TYR A 748 -69.82 -21.94 -11.73
C TYR A 748 -69.86 -22.60 -13.11
N GLU A 749 -70.77 -22.12 -13.95
CA GLU A 749 -70.83 -22.41 -15.38
C GLU A 749 -70.71 -21.10 -16.17
N LEU A 750 -70.50 -21.17 -17.48
CA LEU A 750 -70.48 -19.98 -18.32
C LEU A 750 -71.85 -19.67 -18.90
N ALA A 751 -72.18 -18.38 -18.91
CA ALA A 751 -73.28 -17.81 -19.67
C ALA A 751 -72.78 -16.64 -20.52
N THR A 752 -73.60 -16.21 -21.47
CA THR A 752 -73.38 -15.03 -22.28
C THR A 752 -74.62 -14.15 -22.26
N MET A 753 -74.45 -12.84 -22.31
CA MET A 753 -75.56 -11.87 -22.35
C MET A 753 -75.27 -10.75 -23.34
N ASN A 754 -76.29 -9.98 -23.68
CA ASN A 754 -76.13 -8.75 -24.43
C ASN A 754 -75.42 -7.68 -23.56
N PRO A 755 -74.75 -6.69 -24.18
CA PRO A 755 -74.09 -5.60 -23.45
C PRO A 755 -74.99 -4.71 -22.57
N ASP A 756 -76.32 -4.87 -22.68
CA ASP A 756 -77.34 -4.20 -21.87
C ASP A 756 -77.88 -5.06 -20.73
N GLY A 757 -77.36 -6.29 -20.57
CA GLY A 757 -77.80 -7.26 -19.56
C GLY A 757 -78.91 -8.21 -20.02
N GLY A 758 -79.49 -8.00 -21.21
CA GLY A 758 -80.53 -8.85 -21.77
C GLY A 758 -80.01 -10.16 -22.38
N ASP A 759 -80.94 -11.02 -22.81
CA ASP A 759 -80.68 -12.26 -23.56
C ASP A 759 -79.58 -13.16 -22.98
N ILE A 760 -79.75 -13.55 -21.71
CA ILE A 760 -78.80 -14.42 -21.04
C ILE A 760 -78.96 -15.86 -21.57
N THR A 761 -77.92 -16.37 -22.23
CA THR A 761 -77.84 -17.73 -22.78
C THR A 761 -76.77 -18.53 -22.05
N ARG A 762 -77.12 -19.71 -21.56
CA ARG A 762 -76.18 -20.68 -20.96
C ARG A 762 -75.22 -21.22 -22.02
N LEU A 763 -73.92 -21.18 -21.77
CA LEU A 763 -72.87 -21.55 -22.72
C LEU A 763 -72.21 -22.90 -22.43
N SER A 764 -72.06 -23.30 -21.16
CA SER A 764 -71.38 -24.56 -20.78
C SER A 764 -72.22 -25.45 -19.85
N PRO A 765 -73.35 -26.03 -20.32
CA PRO A 765 -74.23 -26.83 -19.48
C PRO A 765 -73.51 -28.01 -18.81
N GLY A 766 -73.56 -28.09 -17.48
CA GLY A 766 -72.99 -29.19 -16.70
C GLY A 766 -71.46 -29.22 -16.66
N THR A 767 -70.78 -28.21 -17.18
CA THR A 767 -69.32 -28.10 -17.17
C THR A 767 -68.90 -26.97 -16.25
N ALA A 768 -68.20 -27.30 -15.16
CA ALA A 768 -67.63 -26.31 -14.26
C ALA A 768 -66.56 -25.49 -15.00
N ALA A 769 -66.79 -24.20 -15.17
CA ALA A 769 -65.91 -23.33 -15.93
C ALA A 769 -65.96 -21.90 -15.39
N TRP A 770 -64.81 -21.25 -15.37
CA TRP A 770 -64.62 -19.90 -14.85
C TRP A 770 -63.51 -19.19 -15.62
N ASP A 771 -63.41 -17.87 -15.47
CA ASP A 771 -62.43 -17.00 -16.14
C ASP A 771 -62.39 -17.16 -17.67
N PRO A 772 -63.51 -16.91 -18.38
CA PRO A 772 -63.57 -17.06 -19.83
C PRO A 772 -62.66 -16.03 -20.52
N ALA A 773 -61.90 -16.44 -21.53
CA ALA A 773 -61.19 -15.54 -22.43
C ALA A 773 -61.45 -15.91 -23.90
N TRP A 774 -61.85 -14.93 -24.70
CA TRP A 774 -62.15 -15.15 -26.11
C TRP A 774 -60.89 -15.24 -26.95
N LYS A 775 -60.91 -16.15 -27.93
CA LYS A 775 -59.99 -16.10 -29.06
C LYS A 775 -60.20 -14.78 -29.82
N PRO A 776 -59.15 -14.11 -30.34
CA PRO A 776 -59.29 -12.82 -31.01
C PRO A 776 -60.29 -12.78 -32.19
N ASP A 777 -60.50 -13.91 -32.88
CA ASP A 777 -61.49 -14.04 -33.96
C ASP A 777 -62.93 -14.27 -33.46
N GLY A 778 -63.13 -14.41 -32.14
CA GLY A 778 -64.42 -14.64 -31.49
C GLY A 778 -65.02 -16.04 -31.70
N THR A 779 -64.27 -16.98 -32.29
CA THR A 779 -64.78 -18.32 -32.64
C THR A 779 -64.68 -19.34 -31.50
N LYS A 780 -63.80 -19.11 -30.53
CA LYS A 780 -63.54 -20.02 -29.40
C LYS A 780 -63.37 -19.24 -28.09
N ILE A 781 -63.57 -19.93 -26.97
CA ILE A 781 -63.28 -19.44 -25.62
C ILE A 781 -62.33 -20.43 -24.95
N VAL A 782 -61.28 -19.93 -24.30
CA VAL A 782 -60.49 -20.68 -23.33
C VAL A 782 -61.00 -20.39 -21.92
N VAL A 783 -61.03 -21.40 -21.07
CA VAL A 783 -61.64 -21.33 -19.73
C VAL A 783 -60.71 -21.99 -18.72
N ALA A 784 -60.74 -21.53 -17.48
CA ALA A 784 -60.26 -22.32 -16.37
C ALA A 784 -61.34 -23.35 -15.99
N ASN A 785 -60.95 -24.59 -15.74
CA ASN A 785 -61.83 -25.66 -15.29
C ASN A 785 -61.29 -26.24 -13.97
N VAL A 786 -62.17 -26.54 -13.03
CA VAL A 786 -61.82 -27.32 -11.83
C VAL A 786 -61.95 -28.79 -12.18
N VAL A 787 -60.84 -29.42 -12.53
CA VAL A 787 -60.77 -30.89 -12.55
C VAL A 787 -60.52 -31.32 -11.11
N CYS A 788 -61.58 -31.65 -10.38
CA CYS A 788 -61.41 -32.47 -9.18
C CYS A 788 -60.94 -33.84 -9.65
N ASP A 789 -59.65 -34.15 -9.51
CA ASP A 789 -59.20 -35.52 -9.62
C ASP A 789 -59.85 -36.31 -8.47
N PRO A 790 -60.71 -37.31 -8.75
CA PRO A 790 -61.32 -38.10 -7.69
C PRO A 790 -60.30 -38.94 -6.91
N SER A 791 -59.03 -39.00 -7.35
CA SER A 791 -57.95 -39.75 -6.70
C SER A 791 -57.12 -38.94 -5.70
N SER A 792 -57.26 -37.61 -5.66
CA SER A 792 -56.73 -36.78 -4.57
C SER A 792 -57.79 -36.67 -3.47
N GLY A 793 -57.78 -37.64 -2.56
CA GLY A 793 -58.77 -37.79 -1.47
C GLY A 793 -58.84 -36.64 -0.47
#